data_AF-A0A9E7AH22-F1
#
_entry.id   AF-A0A9E7AH22-F1
#
_cell.length_a   1.000
_cell.length_b   1.000
_cell.length_c   1.000
_cell.angle_alpha   90.00
_cell.angle_beta   90.00
_cell.angle_gamma   90.00
#
_symmetry.space_group_name_H-M   'P 1'
#
loop_
_entity.id
_entity.type
_entity.pdbx_description
1 polymer ?
#
loop_
_entity_poly.entity_id
_entity_poly.type
_entity_poly.pdbx_seq_one_letter_code
_entity_poly.pdbx_strand_id
1 'polypeptide(L)'
;MLSVGVEIGGTFTDLVAIGPDGVQVAKVPSTPARPDEAAFHALAAAGIAAATVGEFVHGSTVATNAVLERRGARLALLVTEGFRDVLILGRQDKLRLFDLRYRKPVPLVAREDSIEMPERVLADGSVILPLDLAAAEARIGALLAGASIGAVAICLLNAYANPAHEQALAALVRRLAPGLPVTCSHEVTQEFREYERASTTALSAYVQPVLDAYLGRMERHLAEQGFTGDFSVMQSNGGRVPAVAMRRNAVTALLSGPAAGVMGAARQAGLSGVQDIITLDIGGTSADVALIEAGRPGLAREAMVDGLVVQMPMLDITTVGAGGGSLAWVDEGGLLRVGPRSAGADPGPAAYGRGGTRPTLTDAQVIAGRIPAGKQLAGGLIMDGAAARAAFAPLAATLGLSIEATAESVVRIAVANVVAAVRLVSTERGRDPRQHVLVPYGGAGPLHAAAVAEELGMTRVLVPPGAGVLSAYGLLAADHSLFAARTRRRVVASGCAEAVRAEMAALRAELDARFDSYGVQGERRFEITLDMRLVGQAFEIAVSLEPSALDSLDEALLLAGFSAAHERIYRAPADTGRRAVEIISYRAGLHVTRAGLPGLGGARRLHAPCAGPLLIEDSTASIWVPPGWTAEEDSTGNLMMTRDA
;
A
#
# COMPACT_ATOMS: atom_id res chain seq x y z
N MET A 1 -23.00 4.62 19.12
CA MET A 1 -22.19 5.45 18.21
C MET A 1 -21.78 4.62 17.02
N LEU A 2 -21.56 5.26 15.88
CA LEU A 2 -21.15 4.59 14.64
C LEU A 2 -19.62 4.53 14.51
N SER A 3 -19.13 3.48 13.86
CA SER A 3 -17.77 3.40 13.31
C SER A 3 -17.84 3.59 11.80
N VAL A 4 -17.16 4.60 11.26
CA VAL A 4 -17.27 4.98 9.84
C VAL A 4 -15.92 4.94 9.17
N GLY A 5 -15.80 4.14 8.11
CA GLY A 5 -14.64 4.07 7.22
C GLY A 5 -14.95 4.80 5.91
N VAL A 6 -14.08 5.74 5.51
CA VAL A 6 -14.21 6.48 4.25
C VAL A 6 -12.94 6.40 3.43
N GLU A 7 -13.02 5.77 2.27
CA GLU A 7 -11.94 5.67 1.28
C GLU A 7 -12.24 6.62 0.12
N ILE A 8 -11.27 7.48 -0.22
CA ILE A 8 -11.40 8.37 -1.37
C ILE A 8 -10.62 7.79 -2.55
N GLY A 9 -11.35 7.17 -3.48
CA GLY A 9 -10.82 6.71 -4.75
C GLY A 9 -10.81 7.78 -5.84
N GLY A 10 -10.23 7.44 -6.99
CA GLY A 10 -10.17 8.33 -8.15
C GLY A 10 -11.51 8.53 -8.86
N THR A 11 -12.42 7.56 -8.80
CA THR A 11 -13.75 7.64 -9.44
C THR A 11 -14.87 7.84 -8.43
N PHE A 12 -14.83 7.11 -7.31
CA PHE A 12 -15.85 7.14 -6.27
C PHE A 12 -15.20 7.30 -4.90
N THR A 13 -15.96 7.87 -3.97
CA THR A 13 -15.70 7.84 -2.54
C THR A 13 -16.62 6.80 -1.91
N ASP A 14 -16.01 5.86 -1.19
CA ASP A 14 -16.66 4.70 -0.61
C ASP A 14 -16.77 4.88 0.90
N LEU A 15 -17.97 4.65 1.43
CA LEU A 15 -18.25 4.74 2.86
C LEU A 15 -18.87 3.44 3.36
N VAL A 16 -18.37 2.97 4.49
CA VAL A 16 -18.97 1.90 5.30
C VAL A 16 -19.17 2.44 6.71
N ALA A 17 -20.40 2.32 7.22
CA ALA A 17 -20.74 2.65 8.59
C ALA A 17 -21.26 1.41 9.32
N ILE A 18 -20.78 1.19 10.53
CA ILE A 18 -21.14 0.05 11.37
C ILE A 18 -21.69 0.58 12.69
N GLY A 19 -22.88 0.13 13.05
CA GLY A 19 -23.59 0.55 14.25
C GLY A 19 -24.49 -0.54 14.83
N PRO A 20 -25.29 -0.19 15.86
CA PRO A 20 -26.27 -1.10 16.47
C PRO A 20 -27.29 -1.64 15.47
N ASP A 21 -27.64 -0.86 14.45
CA ASP A 21 -28.63 -1.19 13.43
C ASP A 21 -28.06 -2.00 12.25
N GLY A 22 -26.76 -2.35 12.32
CA GLY A 22 -26.06 -3.14 11.31
C GLY A 22 -25.06 -2.34 10.49
N VAL A 23 -24.89 -2.75 9.23
CA VAL A 23 -23.91 -2.18 8.28
C VAL A 23 -24.65 -1.34 7.25
N GLN A 24 -24.20 -0.10 7.06
CA GLN A 24 -24.66 0.80 6.01
C GLN A 24 -23.50 1.10 5.05
N VAL A 25 -23.80 1.14 3.75
CA VAL A 25 -22.81 1.45 2.70
C VAL A 25 -23.29 2.63 1.88
N ALA A 26 -22.38 3.50 1.47
CA ALA A 26 -22.66 4.57 0.53
C ALA A 26 -21.50 4.71 -0.46
N LYS A 27 -21.83 5.02 -1.72
CA LYS A 27 -20.86 5.22 -2.81
C LYS A 27 -21.26 6.46 -3.57
N VAL A 28 -20.44 7.50 -3.50
CA VAL A 28 -20.70 8.80 -4.13
C VAL A 28 -19.60 9.14 -5.13
N PRO A 29 -19.88 9.94 -6.18
CA PRO A 29 -18.83 10.43 -7.07
C PRO A 29 -17.73 11.16 -6.27
N SER A 30 -16.47 10.86 -6.59
CA SER A 30 -15.32 11.51 -5.93
C SER A 30 -15.19 12.98 -6.36
N THR A 31 -14.54 13.80 -5.54
CA THR A 31 -14.25 15.21 -5.83
C THR A 31 -12.74 15.45 -5.78
N PRO A 32 -11.96 15.09 -6.83
CA PRO A 32 -10.49 15.09 -6.76
C PRO A 32 -9.85 16.44 -6.42
N ALA A 33 -10.50 17.54 -6.80
CA ALA A 33 -10.03 18.89 -6.49
C ALA A 33 -10.17 19.26 -4.99
N ARG A 34 -11.10 18.61 -4.27
CA ARG A 34 -11.43 18.84 -2.86
C ARG A 34 -11.72 17.50 -2.17
N PRO A 35 -10.70 16.64 -1.98
CA PRO A 35 -10.90 15.33 -1.38
C PRO A 35 -11.41 15.43 0.07
N ASP A 36 -11.06 16.49 0.79
CA ASP A 36 -11.60 16.79 2.11
C ASP A 36 -13.14 16.91 2.10
N GLU A 37 -13.73 17.54 1.10
CA GLU A 37 -15.19 17.66 0.96
C GLU A 37 -15.87 16.33 0.60
N ALA A 38 -15.18 15.48 -0.18
CA ALA A 38 -15.74 14.21 -0.64
C ALA A 38 -16.13 13.27 0.52
N ALA A 39 -15.34 13.26 1.59
CA ALA A 39 -15.66 12.46 2.78
C ALA A 39 -16.95 12.93 3.49
N PHE A 40 -17.17 14.24 3.55
CA PHE A 40 -18.38 14.82 4.14
C PHE A 40 -19.61 14.64 3.24
N HIS A 41 -19.44 14.74 1.92
CA HIS A 41 -20.50 14.40 0.98
C HIS A 41 -20.94 12.94 1.13
N ALA A 42 -20.01 12.02 1.38
CA ALA A 42 -20.35 10.62 1.65
C ALA A 42 -21.15 10.45 2.95
N LEU A 43 -20.76 11.13 4.05
CA LEU A 43 -21.53 11.14 5.30
C LEU A 43 -22.94 11.70 5.10
N ALA A 44 -23.07 12.84 4.41
CA ALA A 44 -24.34 13.48 4.13
C ALA A 44 -25.24 12.60 3.24
N ALA A 45 -24.69 11.98 2.19
CA ALA A 45 -25.42 11.05 1.32
C ALA A 45 -25.89 9.79 2.06
N ALA A 46 -25.15 9.36 3.09
CA ALA A 46 -25.55 8.27 3.98
C ALA A 46 -26.57 8.72 5.05
N GLY A 47 -26.86 10.03 5.17
CA GLY A 47 -27.72 10.56 6.24
C GLY A 47 -27.09 10.46 7.63
N ILE A 48 -25.76 10.35 7.72
CA ILE A 48 -25.03 10.20 8.97
C ILE A 48 -24.56 11.56 9.47
N ALA A 49 -25.06 11.97 10.63
CA ALA A 49 -24.56 13.16 11.31
C ALA A 49 -23.22 12.86 11.98
N ALA A 50 -22.21 13.71 11.76
CA ALA A 50 -20.85 13.52 12.30
C ALA A 50 -20.82 13.39 13.83
N ALA A 51 -21.71 14.09 14.54
CA ALA A 51 -21.87 13.98 16.00
C ALA A 51 -22.27 12.58 16.51
N THR A 52 -22.76 11.69 15.66
CA THR A 52 -23.13 10.31 16.03
C THR A 52 -21.99 9.29 15.84
N VAL A 53 -20.91 9.73 15.19
CA VAL A 53 -19.74 8.91 14.85
C VAL A 53 -18.79 8.92 16.04
N GLY A 54 -18.53 7.73 16.60
CA GLY A 54 -17.57 7.55 17.69
C GLY A 54 -16.16 7.26 17.19
N GLU A 55 -16.04 6.70 15.99
CA GLU A 55 -14.78 6.41 15.34
C GLU A 55 -14.90 6.72 13.85
N PHE A 56 -13.96 7.51 13.33
CA PHE A 56 -13.83 7.83 11.93
C PHE A 56 -12.47 7.37 11.42
N VAL A 57 -12.43 6.51 10.40
CA VAL A 57 -11.20 6.02 9.78
C VAL A 57 -11.17 6.41 8.33
N HIS A 58 -10.03 6.95 7.90
CA HIS A 58 -9.88 7.49 6.57
C HIS A 58 -8.66 6.92 5.86
N GLY A 59 -8.82 6.52 4.60
CA GLY A 59 -7.72 6.27 3.68
C GLY A 59 -7.66 7.34 2.61
N SER A 60 -6.44 7.80 2.32
CA SER A 60 -6.18 8.93 1.43
C SER A 60 -5.05 8.60 0.47
N THR A 61 -5.20 9.06 -0.77
CA THR A 61 -4.14 9.01 -1.79
C THR A 61 -3.37 10.33 -1.91
N VAL A 62 -3.64 11.31 -1.04
CA VAL A 62 -3.06 12.67 -1.09
C VAL A 62 -1.53 12.64 -1.05
N ALA A 63 -0.92 11.83 -0.16
CA ALA A 63 0.52 11.72 -0.06
C ALA A 63 1.15 11.14 -1.34
N THR A 64 0.60 10.05 -1.85
CA THR A 64 1.07 9.41 -3.09
C THR A 64 0.92 10.35 -4.29
N ASN A 65 -0.23 11.00 -4.43
CA ASN A 65 -0.48 11.94 -5.54
C ASN A 65 0.45 13.15 -5.46
N ALA A 66 0.77 13.66 -4.27
CA ALA A 66 1.73 14.75 -4.11
C ALA A 66 3.13 14.36 -4.66
N VAL A 67 3.56 13.11 -4.47
CA VAL A 67 4.83 12.62 -5.06
C VAL A 67 4.72 12.47 -6.57
N LEU A 68 3.69 11.78 -7.06
CA LEU A 68 3.48 11.53 -8.50
C LEU A 68 3.33 12.82 -9.32
N GLU A 69 2.61 13.81 -8.78
CA GLU A 69 2.37 15.11 -9.42
C GLU A 69 3.47 16.12 -9.15
N ARG A 70 4.47 15.76 -8.33
CA ARG A 70 5.54 16.66 -7.86
C ARG A 70 5.00 17.95 -7.21
N ARG A 71 3.99 17.80 -6.35
CA ARG A 71 3.28 18.86 -5.60
C ARG A 71 3.45 18.76 -4.07
N GLY A 72 4.68 18.57 -3.60
CA GLY A 72 5.06 18.62 -2.19
C GLY A 72 5.89 19.85 -1.84
N ALA A 73 6.47 19.83 -0.64
CA ALA A 73 7.30 20.93 -0.14
C ALA A 73 8.63 21.03 -0.89
N ARG A 74 9.11 22.25 -1.15
CA ARG A 74 10.49 22.44 -1.61
C ARG A 74 11.43 22.08 -0.46
N LEU A 75 12.37 21.17 -0.72
CA LEU A 75 13.24 20.62 0.31
C LEU A 75 14.62 21.23 0.30
N ALA A 76 15.23 21.28 1.48
CA ALA A 76 16.67 21.19 1.62
C ALA A 76 17.06 19.87 2.28
N LEU A 77 18.17 19.29 1.87
CA LEU A 77 18.71 18.06 2.44
C LEU A 77 20.05 18.32 3.11
N LEU A 78 20.15 18.08 4.41
CA LEU A 78 21.42 18.12 5.13
C LEU A 78 22.02 16.71 5.14
N VAL A 79 23.24 16.59 4.61
CA VAL A 79 23.98 15.31 4.52
C VAL A 79 25.40 15.45 5.06
N THR A 80 26.03 14.33 5.36
CA THR A 80 27.46 14.28 5.69
C THR A 80 28.32 14.84 4.56
N GLU A 81 29.41 15.53 4.88
CA GLU A 81 30.39 16.00 3.88
C GLU A 81 30.92 14.85 3.00
N GLY A 82 30.93 15.08 1.69
CA GLY A 82 31.20 14.09 0.65
C GLY A 82 29.97 13.33 0.13
N PHE A 83 28.78 13.54 0.70
CA PHE A 83 27.55 12.80 0.37
C PHE A 83 26.48 13.65 -0.32
N ARG A 84 26.83 14.85 -0.79
CA ARG A 84 25.92 15.76 -1.51
C ARG A 84 25.08 15.10 -2.60
N ASP A 85 25.70 14.19 -3.34
CA ASP A 85 25.14 13.59 -4.55
C ASP A 85 24.40 12.26 -4.31
N VAL A 86 24.18 11.87 -3.05
CA VAL A 86 23.59 10.56 -2.68
C VAL A 86 22.27 10.26 -3.41
N LEU A 87 21.35 11.22 -3.50
CA LEU A 87 20.06 11.03 -4.17
C LEU A 87 20.17 11.01 -5.69
N ILE A 88 21.15 11.72 -6.26
CA ILE A 88 21.35 11.82 -7.72
C ILE A 88 22.03 10.56 -8.25
N LEU A 89 23.01 10.05 -7.51
CA LEU A 89 23.72 8.83 -7.86
C LEU A 89 22.84 7.59 -7.69
N GLY A 90 22.03 7.53 -6.62
CA GLY A 90 21.26 6.35 -6.28
C GLY A 90 22.14 5.11 -6.11
N ARG A 91 21.66 3.95 -6.58
CA ARG A 91 22.45 2.71 -6.64
C ARG A 91 23.10 2.45 -8.00
N GLN A 92 23.00 3.41 -8.93
CA GLN A 92 23.50 3.29 -10.31
C GLN A 92 22.90 2.16 -11.15
N ASP A 93 21.85 1.52 -10.64
CA ASP A 93 21.03 0.55 -11.34
C ASP A 93 20.16 1.20 -12.43
N LYS A 94 19.72 0.37 -13.39
CA LYS A 94 18.81 0.75 -14.46
C LYS A 94 17.54 -0.08 -14.37
N LEU A 95 16.41 0.55 -14.10
CA LEU A 95 15.10 -0.12 -14.10
C LEU A 95 14.75 -0.70 -15.48
N ARG A 96 15.24 -0.07 -16.56
CA ARG A 96 15.09 -0.55 -17.93
C ARG A 96 16.47 -0.85 -18.50
N LEU A 97 16.98 -2.03 -18.16
CA LEU A 97 18.37 -2.45 -18.43
C LEU A 97 18.81 -2.21 -19.88
N PHE A 98 17.93 -2.51 -20.84
CA PHE A 98 18.22 -2.44 -22.29
C PHE A 98 17.86 -1.09 -22.95
N ASP A 99 17.31 -0.13 -22.20
CA ASP A 99 17.03 1.20 -22.75
C ASP A 99 18.31 2.06 -22.72
N LEU A 100 18.93 2.24 -23.90
CA LEU A 100 20.13 3.06 -24.08
C LEU A 100 19.89 4.55 -23.76
N ARG A 101 18.63 5.01 -23.78
CA ARG A 101 18.23 6.39 -23.46
C ARG A 101 17.61 6.50 -22.06
N TYR A 102 17.77 5.47 -21.23
CA TYR A 102 17.23 5.45 -19.88
C TYR A 102 17.69 6.66 -19.08
N ARG A 103 16.71 7.39 -18.54
CA ARG A 103 16.92 8.46 -17.56
C ARG A 103 16.46 7.97 -16.21
N LYS A 104 17.30 8.15 -15.19
CA LYS A 104 16.90 7.88 -13.81
C LYS A 104 15.78 8.82 -13.39
N PRO A 105 14.93 8.40 -12.44
CA PRO A 105 13.98 9.27 -11.78
C PRO A 105 14.67 10.52 -11.23
N VAL A 106 14.03 11.68 -11.38
CA VAL A 106 14.54 12.93 -10.84
C VAL A 106 14.32 12.93 -9.33
N PRO A 107 15.34 13.16 -8.50
CA PRO A 107 15.17 13.27 -7.05
C PRO A 107 14.22 14.41 -6.64
N LEU A 108 13.68 14.35 -5.43
CA LEU A 108 12.83 15.42 -4.87
C LEU A 108 13.61 16.65 -4.42
N VAL A 109 14.92 16.49 -4.20
CA VAL A 109 15.81 17.56 -3.76
C VAL A 109 16.76 17.90 -4.90
N ALA A 110 16.84 19.17 -5.27
CA ALA A 110 17.82 19.66 -6.22
C ALA A 110 19.24 19.55 -5.63
N ARG A 111 20.24 19.38 -6.48
CA ARG A 111 21.63 19.23 -6.03
C ARG A 111 22.12 20.44 -5.22
N GLU A 112 21.72 21.63 -5.64
CA GLU A 112 22.01 22.89 -4.95
C GLU A 112 21.39 22.99 -3.56
N ASP A 113 20.25 22.33 -3.34
CA ASP A 113 19.54 22.31 -2.06
C ASP A 113 20.02 21.15 -1.13
N SER A 114 20.96 20.32 -1.60
CA SER A 114 21.71 19.35 -0.77
C SER A 114 22.95 20.02 -0.18
N ILE A 115 22.95 20.21 1.14
CA ILE A 115 23.99 20.91 1.89
C ILE A 115 24.78 19.92 2.75
N GLU A 116 26.08 19.91 2.53
CA GLU A 116 27.01 19.09 3.31
C GLU A 116 27.22 19.68 4.70
N MET A 117 27.32 18.82 5.71
CA MET A 117 27.66 19.16 7.08
C MET A 117 29.04 18.57 7.40
N PRO A 118 29.91 19.29 8.10
CA PRO A 118 31.24 18.81 8.47
C PRO A 118 31.16 17.94 9.74
N GLU A 119 30.81 16.67 9.58
CA GLU A 119 30.75 15.69 10.66
C GLU A 119 31.03 14.27 10.15
N ARG A 120 31.30 13.32 11.05
CA ARG A 120 31.45 11.91 10.65
C ARG A 120 31.24 10.95 11.82
N VAL A 121 30.38 9.95 11.59
CA VAL A 121 30.09 8.84 12.51
C VAL A 121 30.43 7.52 11.83
N LEU A 122 31.08 6.61 12.54
CA LEU A 122 31.42 5.26 12.07
C LEU A 122 30.24 4.29 12.22
N ALA A 123 30.33 3.12 11.60
CA ALA A 123 29.24 2.14 11.58
C ALA A 123 28.89 1.56 12.96
N ASP A 124 29.80 1.67 13.94
CA ASP A 124 29.59 1.30 15.34
C ASP A 124 29.01 2.46 16.19
N GLY A 125 28.77 3.61 15.58
CA GLY A 125 28.25 4.81 16.25
C GLY A 125 29.32 5.72 16.87
N SER A 126 30.61 5.36 16.81
CA SER A 126 31.68 6.21 17.30
C SER A 126 31.88 7.44 16.41
N VAL A 127 32.19 8.59 17.02
CA VAL A 127 32.39 9.86 16.33
C VAL A 127 33.87 10.00 15.96
N ILE A 128 34.17 10.18 14.67
CA ILE A 128 35.53 10.45 14.19
C ILE A 128 35.73 11.93 13.84
N LEU A 129 34.67 12.61 13.40
CA LEU A 129 34.66 14.06 13.22
C LEU A 129 33.43 14.63 13.94
N PRO A 130 33.61 15.40 15.02
CA PRO A 130 32.50 16.05 15.71
C PRO A 130 31.77 17.01 14.76
N LEU A 131 30.47 17.19 14.97
CA LEU A 131 29.70 18.20 14.24
C LEU A 131 30.23 19.61 14.57
N ASP A 132 30.73 20.32 13.56
CA ASP A 132 31.04 21.75 13.68
C ASP A 132 29.73 22.57 13.60
N LEU A 133 29.21 22.94 14.77
CA LEU A 133 27.97 23.71 14.90
C LEU A 133 28.07 25.12 14.30
N ALA A 134 29.24 25.76 14.35
CA ALA A 134 29.41 27.11 13.81
C ALA A 134 29.36 27.07 12.28
N ALA A 135 30.03 26.11 11.66
CA ALA A 135 29.95 25.87 10.23
C ALA A 135 28.54 25.46 9.81
N ALA A 136 27.87 24.59 10.57
CA ALA A 136 26.48 24.19 10.31
C ALA A 136 25.53 25.39 10.37
N GLU A 137 25.64 26.26 11.39
CA GLU A 137 24.83 27.47 11.52
C GLU A 137 25.02 28.42 10.34
N ALA A 138 26.27 28.62 9.90
CA ALA A 138 26.55 29.43 8.72
C ALA A 138 25.96 28.83 7.43
N ARG A 139 26.13 27.52 7.20
CA ARG A 139 25.60 26.82 6.02
C ARG A 139 24.07 26.81 5.99
N ILE A 140 23.43 26.56 7.13
CA ILE A 140 21.95 26.59 7.26
C ILE A 140 21.42 28.02 7.12
N GLY A 141 22.08 29.01 7.72
CA GLY A 141 21.69 30.42 7.59
C GLY A 141 21.73 30.89 6.13
N ALA A 142 22.78 30.53 5.39
CA ALA A 142 22.89 30.83 3.96
C ALA A 142 21.79 30.17 3.12
N LEU A 143 21.49 28.89 3.39
CA LEU A 143 20.39 28.15 2.77
C LEU A 143 19.04 28.87 2.98
N LEU A 144 18.74 29.23 4.23
CA LEU A 144 17.48 29.89 4.59
C LEU A 144 17.35 31.31 4.00
N ALA A 145 18.48 31.99 3.76
CA ALA A 145 18.49 33.32 3.14
C ALA A 145 18.32 33.27 1.61
N GLY A 146 18.79 32.22 0.94
CA GLY A 146 18.84 32.14 -0.52
C GLY A 146 17.59 31.56 -1.19
N ALA A 147 16.78 30.79 -0.47
CA ALA A 147 15.67 30.05 -1.04
C ALA A 147 14.47 29.93 -0.10
N SER A 148 13.26 30.01 -0.65
CA SER A 148 12.04 29.64 0.08
C SER A 148 11.95 28.12 0.22
N ILE A 149 12.55 27.57 1.28
CA ILE A 149 12.48 26.16 1.64
C ILE A 149 11.18 25.91 2.43
N GLY A 150 10.46 24.84 2.06
CA GLY A 150 9.22 24.43 2.71
C GLY A 150 9.41 23.35 3.78
N ALA A 151 10.49 22.57 3.73
CA ALA A 151 10.88 21.62 4.77
C ALA A 151 12.37 21.23 4.67
N VAL A 152 12.94 20.74 5.77
CA VAL A 152 14.34 20.26 5.83
C VAL A 152 14.36 18.76 6.15
N ALA A 153 15.03 18.00 5.30
CA ALA A 153 15.40 16.61 5.57
C ALA A 153 16.84 16.55 6.08
N ILE A 154 17.11 15.73 7.09
CA ILE A 154 18.46 15.51 7.63
C ILE A 154 18.76 14.02 7.53
N CYS A 155 19.78 13.64 6.76
CA CYS A 155 20.23 12.26 6.63
C CYS A 155 21.76 12.19 6.67
N LEU A 156 22.30 11.99 7.87
CA LEU A 156 23.74 11.80 8.06
C LEU A 156 24.10 10.32 7.96
N LEU A 157 25.33 10.02 7.57
CA LEU A 157 25.84 8.65 7.59
C LEU A 157 25.82 8.08 9.00
N ASN A 158 25.40 6.82 9.11
CA ASN A 158 25.36 6.07 10.36
C ASN A 158 24.58 6.75 11.49
N ALA A 159 23.69 7.71 11.19
CA ALA A 159 22.77 8.30 12.16
C ALA A 159 21.84 7.25 12.81
N TYR A 160 21.58 6.13 12.10
CA TYR A 160 20.87 4.97 12.65
C TYR A 160 21.63 4.28 13.81
N ALA A 161 22.96 4.42 13.86
CA ALA A 161 23.80 3.90 14.93
C ALA A 161 23.95 4.92 16.06
N ASN A 162 24.16 6.20 15.71
CA ASN A 162 24.25 7.30 16.66
C ASN A 162 23.56 8.57 16.10
N PRO A 163 22.38 8.95 16.62
CA PRO A 163 21.58 10.05 16.08
C PRO A 163 21.99 11.45 16.59
N ALA A 164 23.01 11.56 17.45
CA ALA A 164 23.31 12.80 18.19
C ALA A 164 23.53 14.01 17.28
N HIS A 165 24.23 13.86 16.15
CA HIS A 165 24.46 14.96 15.21
C HIS A 165 23.18 15.37 14.47
N GLU A 166 22.30 14.44 14.09
CA GLU A 166 21.01 14.79 13.47
C GLU A 166 20.13 15.56 14.46
N GLN A 167 20.09 15.14 15.72
CA GLN A 167 19.33 15.81 16.78
C GLN A 167 19.82 17.24 17.00
N ALA A 168 21.15 17.45 17.02
CA ALA A 168 21.75 18.77 17.14
C ALA A 168 21.43 19.68 15.95
N LEU A 169 21.52 19.17 14.72
CA LEU A 169 21.14 19.91 13.52
C LEU A 169 19.65 20.25 13.50
N ALA A 170 18.77 19.33 13.91
CA ALA A 170 17.34 19.58 13.99
C ALA A 170 17.00 20.69 14.99
N ALA A 171 17.64 20.68 16.17
CA ALA A 171 17.50 21.75 17.14
C ALA A 171 17.99 23.10 16.58
N LEU A 172 19.09 23.11 15.83
CA LEU A 172 19.64 24.29 15.18
C LEU A 172 18.67 24.86 14.13
N VAL A 173 18.13 24.02 13.24
CA VAL A 173 17.15 24.46 12.23
C VAL A 173 15.90 25.03 12.90
N ARG A 174 15.35 24.36 13.92
CA ARG A 174 14.18 24.85 14.67
C ARG A 174 14.42 26.19 15.35
N ARG A 175 15.66 26.46 15.80
CA ARG A 175 16.07 27.75 16.38
C ARG A 175 16.14 28.86 15.31
N LEU A 176 16.73 28.56 14.15
CA LEU A 176 16.97 29.55 13.09
C LEU A 176 15.70 29.87 12.28
N ALA A 177 14.83 28.88 12.06
CA ALA A 177 13.58 29.03 11.34
C ALA A 177 12.41 28.37 12.10
N PRO A 178 11.87 29.04 13.14
CA PRO A 178 10.71 28.53 13.86
C PRO A 178 9.53 28.29 12.91
N GLY A 179 8.95 27.09 12.97
CA GLY A 179 7.84 26.68 12.11
C GLY A 179 8.24 25.96 10.81
N LEU A 180 9.52 25.94 10.44
CA LEU A 180 9.99 25.11 9.33
C LEU A 180 9.98 23.62 9.74
N PRO A 181 9.26 22.74 9.03
CA PRO A 181 9.26 21.31 9.34
C PRO A 181 10.64 20.70 9.14
N VAL A 182 11.05 19.85 10.10
CA VAL A 182 12.33 19.14 10.07
C VAL A 182 12.08 17.66 10.26
N THR A 183 12.63 16.85 9.36
CA THR A 183 12.55 15.38 9.41
C THR A 183 13.95 14.79 9.50
N CYS A 184 14.21 14.04 10.58
CA CYS A 184 15.48 13.37 10.80
C CYS A 184 15.43 11.92 10.33
N SER A 185 16.47 11.43 9.67
CA SER A 185 16.49 10.07 9.13
C SER A 185 16.37 8.99 10.20
N HIS A 186 16.97 9.20 11.38
CA HIS A 186 16.88 8.25 12.50
C HIS A 186 15.47 8.14 13.13
N GLU A 187 14.60 9.13 12.91
CA GLU A 187 13.20 9.10 13.35
C GLU A 187 12.30 8.41 12.29
N VAL A 188 12.70 8.47 11.01
CA VAL A 188 12.01 7.83 9.90
C VAL A 188 12.33 6.33 9.82
N THR A 189 13.62 5.98 9.85
CA THR A 189 14.09 4.59 9.84
C THR A 189 15.50 4.47 10.45
N GLN A 190 15.68 3.56 11.42
CA GLN A 190 16.98 3.26 12.02
C GLN A 190 17.69 2.11 11.32
N GLU A 191 17.60 2.09 9.99
CA GLU A 191 18.18 1.06 9.15
C GLU A 191 19.41 1.58 8.38
N PHE A 192 20.36 0.68 8.14
CA PHE A 192 21.50 0.95 7.27
C PHE A 192 21.08 1.10 5.81
N ARG A 193 22.05 1.46 4.97
CA ARG A 193 21.92 1.90 3.57
C ARG A 193 21.48 3.35 3.42
N GLU A 194 22.46 4.17 3.06
CA GLU A 194 22.39 5.62 2.99
C GLU A 194 21.47 6.17 1.90
N TYR A 195 21.40 5.54 0.73
CA TYR A 195 20.55 6.01 -0.37
C TYR A 195 19.07 5.82 -0.05
N GLU A 196 18.69 4.61 0.35
CA GLU A 196 17.32 4.21 0.67
C GLU A 196 16.81 5.02 1.87
N ARG A 197 17.64 5.17 2.92
CA ARG A 197 17.35 6.04 4.06
C ARG A 197 17.22 7.52 3.65
N ALA A 198 18.11 8.05 2.82
CA ALA A 198 18.03 9.43 2.35
C ALA A 198 16.78 9.67 1.48
N SER A 199 16.46 8.74 0.58
CA SER A 199 15.28 8.79 -0.30
C SER A 199 14.00 8.79 0.53
N THR A 200 13.90 7.87 1.51
CA THR A 200 12.75 7.76 2.41
C THR A 200 12.59 9.00 3.29
N THR A 201 13.68 9.54 3.81
CA THR A 201 13.68 10.76 4.63
C THR A 201 13.25 11.98 3.80
N ALA A 202 13.76 12.10 2.57
CA ALA A 202 13.35 13.15 1.65
C ALA A 202 11.88 13.02 1.27
N LEU A 203 11.39 11.82 0.94
CA LEU A 203 9.97 11.56 0.67
C LEU A 203 9.09 11.96 1.85
N SER A 204 9.47 11.56 3.07
CA SER A 204 8.75 11.95 4.29
C SER A 204 8.67 13.46 4.45
N ALA A 205 9.82 14.16 4.40
CA ALA A 205 9.87 15.62 4.50
C ALA A 205 9.08 16.33 3.39
N TYR A 206 9.06 15.77 2.18
CA TYR A 206 8.36 16.31 1.02
C TYR A 206 6.84 16.31 1.21
N VAL A 207 6.28 15.20 1.70
CA VAL A 207 4.83 15.03 1.84
C VAL A 207 4.30 15.51 3.19
N GLN A 208 5.15 15.63 4.21
CA GLN A 208 4.73 15.97 5.57
C GLN A 208 3.87 17.24 5.64
N PRO A 209 4.22 18.38 5.00
CA PRO A 209 3.39 19.59 5.07
C PRO A 209 2.06 19.47 4.32
N VAL A 210 2.04 18.70 3.22
CA VAL A 210 0.82 18.45 2.44
C VAL A 210 -0.18 17.65 3.28
N LEU A 211 0.30 16.57 3.91
CA LEU A 211 -0.54 15.71 4.73
C LEU A 211 -0.99 16.43 6.01
N ASP A 212 -0.11 17.21 6.63
CA ASP A 212 -0.44 18.02 7.82
C ASP A 212 -1.57 19.00 7.54
N ALA A 213 -1.49 19.75 6.43
CA ALA A 213 -2.51 20.69 6.02
C ALA A 213 -3.83 19.99 5.67
N TYR A 214 -3.77 18.81 5.04
CA TYR A 214 -4.94 18.01 4.69
C TYR A 214 -5.67 17.50 5.94
N LEU A 215 -4.96 16.81 6.83
CA LEU A 215 -5.54 16.27 8.06
C LEU A 215 -6.06 17.39 8.96
N GLY A 216 -5.33 18.51 9.07
CA GLY A 216 -5.79 19.67 9.84
C GLY A 216 -7.08 20.30 9.28
N ARG A 217 -7.32 20.26 7.96
CA ARG A 217 -8.61 20.66 7.39
C ARG A 217 -9.70 19.67 7.78
N MET A 218 -9.47 18.37 7.63
CA MET A 218 -10.46 17.35 7.99
C MET A 218 -10.86 17.43 9.47
N GLU A 219 -9.89 17.57 10.37
CA GLU A 219 -10.12 17.72 11.82
C GLU A 219 -11.02 18.91 12.14
N ARG A 220 -10.74 20.09 11.54
CA ARG A 220 -11.56 21.29 11.73
C ARG A 220 -12.99 21.10 11.25
N HIS A 221 -13.18 20.58 10.04
CA HIS A 221 -14.51 20.37 9.49
C HIS A 221 -15.30 19.31 10.29
N LEU A 222 -14.66 18.23 10.73
CA LEU A 222 -15.29 17.24 11.62
C LEU A 222 -15.75 17.91 12.93
N ALA A 223 -14.89 18.71 13.55
CA ALA A 223 -15.20 19.41 14.79
C ALA A 223 -16.35 20.43 14.61
N GLU A 224 -16.38 21.18 13.51
CA GLU A 224 -17.46 22.11 13.16
C GLU A 224 -18.82 21.40 13.00
N GLN A 225 -18.81 20.12 12.60
CA GLN A 225 -20.01 19.27 12.48
C GLN A 225 -20.34 18.51 13.77
N GLY A 226 -19.66 18.82 14.88
CA GLY A 226 -19.92 18.25 16.21
C GLY A 226 -19.31 16.87 16.45
N PHE A 227 -18.37 16.41 15.62
CA PHE A 227 -17.63 15.16 15.87
C PHE A 227 -16.70 15.30 17.08
N THR A 228 -16.80 14.35 18.02
CA THR A 228 -15.95 14.28 19.22
C THR A 228 -15.29 12.91 19.40
N GLY A 229 -15.34 12.06 18.39
CA GLY A 229 -14.81 10.70 18.42
C GLY A 229 -13.34 10.59 18.02
N ASP A 230 -12.88 9.36 17.82
CA ASP A 230 -11.51 9.07 17.42
C ASP A 230 -11.32 9.17 15.90
N PHE A 231 -10.35 9.96 15.45
CA PHE A 231 -9.98 10.06 14.02
C PHE A 231 -8.68 9.33 13.73
N SER A 232 -8.74 8.29 12.89
CA SER A 232 -7.59 7.49 12.47
C SER A 232 -7.38 7.52 10.95
N VAL A 233 -6.13 7.29 10.54
CA VAL A 233 -5.70 7.27 9.15
C VAL A 233 -5.00 5.95 8.85
N MET A 234 -5.29 5.40 7.67
CA MET A 234 -4.67 4.18 7.18
C MET A 234 -3.19 4.37 6.86
N GLN A 235 -2.38 3.36 7.16
CA GLN A 235 -0.99 3.26 6.74
C GLN A 235 -0.83 2.23 5.64
N SER A 236 0.26 2.33 4.89
CA SER A 236 0.63 1.38 3.83
C SER A 236 1.00 -0.01 4.33
N ASN A 237 1.26 -0.18 5.63
CA ASN A 237 1.53 -1.47 6.27
C ASN A 237 0.25 -2.26 6.64
N GLY A 238 -0.93 -1.78 6.24
CA GLY A 238 -2.21 -2.43 6.55
C GLY A 238 -2.76 -2.15 7.96
N GLY A 239 -2.03 -1.42 8.79
CA GLY A 239 -2.53 -0.90 10.04
C GLY A 239 -2.99 0.56 9.94
N ARG A 240 -3.61 1.06 10.99
CA ARG A 240 -4.00 2.47 11.12
C ARG A 240 -3.37 3.13 12.34
N VAL A 241 -3.30 4.45 12.33
CA VAL A 241 -2.86 5.26 13.49
C VAL A 241 -3.77 6.47 13.66
N PRO A 242 -3.88 7.04 14.88
CA PRO A 242 -4.58 8.31 15.06
C PRO A 242 -4.01 9.40 14.12
N ALA A 243 -4.86 10.33 13.66
CA ALA A 243 -4.44 11.38 12.72
C ALA A 243 -3.25 12.20 13.25
N VAL A 244 -3.22 12.48 14.56
CA VAL A 244 -2.10 13.14 15.24
C VAL A 244 -0.77 12.40 15.12
N ALA A 245 -0.81 11.06 15.05
CA ALA A 245 0.38 10.22 14.89
C ALA A 245 0.85 10.23 13.43
N MET A 246 -0.07 10.17 12.48
CA MET A 246 0.22 10.26 11.04
C MET A 246 0.95 11.57 10.69
N ARG A 247 0.62 12.67 11.39
CA ARG A 247 1.28 13.98 11.25
C ARG A 247 2.75 14.00 11.72
N ARG A 248 3.25 12.95 12.37
CA ARG A 248 4.66 12.82 12.76
C ARG A 248 5.51 12.03 11.76
N ASN A 249 4.89 11.18 10.95
CA ASN A 249 5.61 10.36 9.97
C ASN A 249 4.74 10.10 8.73
N ALA A 250 4.60 11.11 7.86
CA ALA A 250 3.71 11.08 6.72
C ALA A 250 4.08 10.05 5.64
N VAL A 251 5.32 9.53 5.64
CA VAL A 251 5.75 8.51 4.67
C VAL A 251 4.93 7.23 4.78
N THR A 252 4.34 6.92 5.95
CA THR A 252 3.48 5.74 6.14
C THR A 252 2.13 5.86 5.44
N ALA A 253 1.74 7.04 4.97
CA ALA A 253 0.56 7.23 4.13
C ALA A 253 0.82 6.94 2.64
N LEU A 254 2.08 6.80 2.21
CA LEU A 254 2.40 6.51 0.81
C LEU A 254 1.93 5.10 0.45
N LEU A 255 1.05 4.99 -0.55
CA LEU A 255 0.46 3.75 -1.04
C LEU A 255 -0.49 3.08 -0.02
N SER A 256 -1.16 3.86 0.85
CA SER A 256 -2.09 3.33 1.85
C SER A 256 -3.45 2.89 1.30
N GLY A 257 -3.89 3.40 0.14
CA GLY A 257 -5.22 3.11 -0.42
C GLY A 257 -5.46 1.61 -0.68
N PRO A 258 -4.63 0.95 -1.52
CA PRO A 258 -4.75 -0.48 -1.78
C PRO A 258 -4.61 -1.34 -0.53
N ALA A 259 -3.88 -0.87 0.49
CA ALA A 259 -3.68 -1.60 1.73
C ALA A 259 -5.00 -1.87 2.48
N ALA A 260 -5.96 -0.94 2.40
CA ALA A 260 -7.26 -1.12 3.03
C ALA A 260 -8.05 -2.26 2.40
N GLY A 261 -8.09 -2.35 1.08
CA GLY A 261 -8.73 -3.45 0.37
C GLY A 261 -8.20 -4.81 0.80
N VAL A 262 -6.87 -4.93 0.91
CA VAL A 262 -6.20 -6.17 1.35
C VAL A 262 -6.62 -6.57 2.77
N MET A 263 -6.69 -5.63 3.70
CA MET A 263 -7.15 -5.90 5.07
C MET A 263 -8.63 -6.28 5.13
N GLY A 264 -9.47 -5.61 4.34
CA GLY A 264 -10.89 -5.96 4.21
C GLY A 264 -11.09 -7.37 3.66
N ALA A 265 -10.33 -7.74 2.64
CA ALA A 265 -10.34 -9.09 2.06
C ALA A 265 -9.86 -10.15 3.05
N ALA A 266 -8.74 -9.90 3.75
CA ALA A 266 -8.21 -10.80 4.78
C ALA A 266 -9.25 -11.06 5.87
N ARG A 267 -9.88 -9.98 6.37
CA ARG A 267 -10.90 -10.06 7.42
C ARG A 267 -12.12 -10.82 6.94
N GLN A 268 -12.69 -10.44 5.79
CA GLN A 268 -13.95 -10.97 5.30
C GLN A 268 -13.83 -12.44 4.85
N ALA A 269 -12.73 -12.81 4.18
CA ALA A 269 -12.46 -14.21 3.85
C ALA A 269 -12.20 -15.07 5.10
N GLY A 270 -11.55 -14.49 6.12
CA GLY A 270 -11.31 -15.13 7.41
C GLY A 270 -12.59 -15.51 8.15
N LEU A 271 -13.70 -14.78 7.95
CA LEU A 271 -15.02 -15.15 8.51
C LEU A 271 -15.54 -16.49 7.95
N SER A 272 -15.17 -16.83 6.72
CA SER A 272 -15.46 -18.13 6.08
C SER A 272 -14.42 -19.20 6.40
N GLY A 273 -13.47 -18.93 7.30
CA GLY A 273 -12.35 -19.83 7.60
C GLY A 273 -11.30 -19.92 6.48
N VAL A 274 -11.31 -18.99 5.52
CA VAL A 274 -10.34 -18.96 4.41
C VAL A 274 -9.23 -17.99 4.75
N GLN A 275 -8.01 -18.51 4.93
CA GLN A 275 -6.85 -17.74 5.42
C GLN A 275 -5.73 -17.57 4.39
N ASP A 276 -5.64 -18.47 3.41
CA ASP A 276 -4.64 -18.42 2.34
C ASP A 276 -5.30 -17.92 1.06
N ILE A 277 -5.11 -16.63 0.77
CA ILE A 277 -5.81 -15.94 -0.32
C ILE A 277 -4.86 -15.12 -1.20
N ILE A 278 -5.26 -14.96 -2.47
CA ILE A 278 -4.71 -13.96 -3.38
C ILE A 278 -5.80 -12.92 -3.60
N THR A 279 -5.50 -11.67 -3.31
CA THR A 279 -6.43 -10.56 -3.53
C THR A 279 -6.40 -10.09 -4.97
N LEU A 280 -7.54 -9.61 -5.47
CA LEU A 280 -7.64 -8.99 -6.79
C LEU A 280 -8.56 -7.77 -6.71
N ASP A 281 -7.99 -6.60 -6.45
CA ASP A 281 -8.71 -5.34 -6.62
C ASP A 281 -8.67 -4.95 -8.10
N ILE A 282 -9.82 -4.72 -8.73
CA ILE A 282 -9.85 -4.05 -10.02
C ILE A 282 -10.75 -2.82 -9.92
N GLY A 283 -10.10 -1.66 -9.97
CA GLY A 283 -10.72 -0.34 -9.99
C GLY A 283 -10.89 0.22 -11.41
N GLY A 284 -11.02 1.55 -11.48
CA GLY A 284 -11.16 2.27 -12.75
C GLY A 284 -9.85 2.43 -13.53
N THR A 285 -8.69 2.32 -12.90
CA THR A 285 -7.40 2.65 -13.53
C THR A 285 -6.39 1.50 -13.48
N SER A 286 -6.35 0.78 -12.37
CA SER A 286 -5.38 -0.26 -12.08
C SER A 286 -6.06 -1.52 -11.55
N ALA A 287 -5.27 -2.58 -11.48
CA ALA A 287 -5.55 -3.75 -10.67
C ALA A 287 -4.43 -3.94 -9.64
N ASP A 288 -4.79 -4.25 -8.40
CA ASP A 288 -3.88 -4.46 -7.28
C ASP A 288 -3.99 -5.91 -6.77
N VAL A 289 -2.85 -6.55 -6.56
CA VAL A 289 -2.76 -7.94 -6.15
C VAL A 289 -1.82 -8.07 -4.95
N ALA A 290 -2.24 -8.78 -3.92
CA ALA A 290 -1.43 -9.16 -2.78
C ALA A 290 -1.71 -10.61 -2.34
N LEU A 291 -0.66 -11.24 -1.80
CA LEU A 291 -0.72 -12.58 -1.22
C LEU A 291 -0.93 -12.49 0.30
N ILE A 292 -1.82 -13.32 0.84
CA ILE A 292 -2.09 -13.46 2.26
C ILE A 292 -1.93 -14.94 2.62
N GLU A 293 -1.09 -15.23 3.61
CA GLU A 293 -0.85 -16.57 4.13
C GLU A 293 -1.23 -16.60 5.62
N ALA A 294 -1.94 -17.64 6.06
CA ALA A 294 -2.43 -17.77 7.44
C ALA A 294 -3.16 -16.51 7.97
N GLY A 295 -3.93 -15.84 7.10
CA GLY A 295 -4.69 -14.63 7.42
C GLY A 295 -3.84 -13.37 7.61
N ARG A 296 -2.54 -13.42 7.30
CA ARG A 296 -1.61 -12.29 7.42
C ARG A 296 -1.09 -11.86 6.05
N PRO A 297 -1.31 -10.60 5.63
CA PRO A 297 -0.71 -10.07 4.43
C PRO A 297 0.82 -10.01 4.53
N GLY A 298 1.51 -10.29 3.42
CA GLY A 298 2.96 -10.13 3.34
C GLY A 298 3.38 -8.65 3.43
N LEU A 299 4.54 -8.40 4.06
CA LEU A 299 5.17 -7.08 4.12
C LEU A 299 6.41 -7.02 3.22
N ALA A 300 6.43 -6.03 2.34
CA ALA A 300 7.63 -5.58 1.66
C ALA A 300 8.41 -4.62 2.57
N ARG A 301 9.74 -4.65 2.46
CA ARG A 301 10.66 -3.78 3.23
C ARG A 301 10.99 -2.49 2.50
N GLU A 302 10.93 -2.58 1.18
CA GLU A 302 11.26 -1.52 0.25
C GLU A 302 10.15 -1.51 -0.79
N ALA A 303 9.70 -0.32 -1.15
CA ALA A 303 8.80 -0.08 -2.26
C ALA A 303 9.35 1.09 -3.10
N MET A 304 8.70 1.36 -4.23
CA MET A 304 9.04 2.48 -5.09
C MET A 304 7.81 3.34 -5.37
N VAL A 305 7.97 4.66 -5.28
CA VAL A 305 6.95 5.64 -5.68
C VAL A 305 7.60 6.63 -6.64
N ASP A 306 7.07 6.75 -7.85
CA ASP A 306 7.67 7.54 -8.95
C ASP A 306 9.16 7.21 -9.21
N GLY A 307 9.52 5.93 -9.03
CA GLY A 307 10.90 5.45 -9.15
C GLY A 307 11.83 5.81 -7.98
N LEU A 308 11.31 6.43 -6.92
CA LEU A 308 12.05 6.76 -5.70
C LEU A 308 11.83 5.67 -4.65
N VAL A 309 12.90 5.25 -3.98
CA VAL A 309 12.84 4.17 -2.99
C VAL A 309 12.23 4.66 -1.68
N VAL A 310 11.33 3.85 -1.12
CA VAL A 310 10.75 3.99 0.21
C VAL A 310 11.14 2.76 1.03
N GLN A 311 11.98 2.92 2.05
CA GLN A 311 12.45 1.85 2.92
C GLN A 311 11.64 1.85 4.22
N MET A 312 10.48 1.21 4.16
CA MET A 312 9.61 1.01 5.30
C MET A 312 8.75 -0.23 5.12
N PRO A 313 8.22 -0.82 6.22
CA PRO A 313 7.24 -1.89 6.12
C PRO A 313 5.99 -1.41 5.39
N MET A 314 5.61 -2.11 4.33
CA MET A 314 4.43 -1.84 3.51
C MET A 314 3.80 -3.16 3.11
N LEU A 315 2.47 -3.21 2.93
CA LEU A 315 1.84 -4.38 2.35
C LEU A 315 2.43 -4.65 0.97
N ASP A 316 2.75 -5.92 0.73
CA ASP A 316 3.37 -6.36 -0.51
C ASP A 316 2.33 -6.47 -1.62
N ILE A 317 2.05 -5.32 -2.23
CA ILE A 317 1.03 -5.14 -3.26
C ILE A 317 1.71 -4.87 -4.60
N THR A 318 1.31 -5.62 -5.61
CA THR A 318 1.71 -5.38 -7.00
C THR A 318 0.56 -4.73 -7.77
N THR A 319 0.83 -3.55 -8.31
CA THR A 319 -0.12 -2.80 -9.14
C THR A 319 0.19 -2.99 -10.62
N VAL A 320 -0.83 -3.27 -11.42
CA VAL A 320 -0.75 -3.32 -12.89
C VAL A 320 -1.80 -2.42 -13.54
N GLY A 321 -1.46 -1.82 -14.68
CA GLY A 321 -2.40 -1.03 -15.49
C GLY A 321 -3.43 -1.90 -16.19
N ALA A 322 -4.42 -2.39 -15.43
CA ALA A 322 -5.50 -3.26 -15.91
C ALA A 322 -6.86 -2.94 -15.26
N GLY A 323 -7.12 -1.66 -14.97
CA GLY A 323 -8.45 -1.22 -14.51
C GLY A 323 -9.46 -1.01 -15.64
N GLY A 324 -10.72 -0.73 -15.30
CA GLY A 324 -11.81 -0.56 -16.26
C GLY A 324 -11.58 0.50 -17.35
N GLY A 325 -10.91 1.60 -17.01
CA GLY A 325 -10.54 2.67 -17.92
C GLY A 325 -9.27 2.42 -18.74
N SER A 326 -8.62 1.26 -18.60
CA SER A 326 -7.42 0.93 -19.38
C SER A 326 -7.71 0.99 -20.87
N LEU A 327 -6.95 1.78 -21.61
CA LEU A 327 -7.15 2.01 -23.03
C LEU A 327 -6.67 0.82 -23.85
N ALA A 328 -7.45 0.42 -24.85
CA ALA A 328 -7.04 -0.51 -25.88
C ALA A 328 -6.46 0.26 -27.08
N TRP A 329 -5.28 -0.16 -27.56
CA TRP A 329 -4.58 0.51 -28.66
C TRP A 329 -3.65 -0.46 -29.40
N VAL A 330 -3.22 -0.09 -30.60
CA VAL A 330 -2.25 -0.85 -31.39
C VAL A 330 -0.90 -0.15 -31.32
N ASP A 331 0.15 -0.88 -30.98
CA ASP A 331 1.51 -0.34 -30.92
C ASP A 331 2.14 -0.17 -32.32
N GLU A 332 3.32 0.46 -32.38
CA GLU A 332 4.05 0.67 -33.65
C GLU A 332 4.39 -0.64 -34.36
N GLY A 333 4.42 -1.76 -33.64
CA GLY A 333 4.65 -3.10 -34.18
C GLY A 333 3.37 -3.81 -34.65
N GLY A 334 2.21 -3.17 -34.57
CA GLY A 334 0.93 -3.75 -34.98
C GLY A 334 0.28 -4.68 -33.95
N LEU A 335 0.78 -4.70 -32.70
CA LEU A 335 0.23 -5.56 -31.65
C LEU A 335 -0.82 -4.83 -30.82
N LEU A 336 -1.92 -5.52 -30.52
CA LEU A 336 -2.94 -5.02 -29.59
C LEU A 336 -2.37 -4.96 -28.16
N ARG A 337 -2.55 -3.81 -27.51
CA ARG A 337 -2.16 -3.52 -26.13
C ARG A 337 -3.36 -3.02 -25.35
N VAL A 338 -3.37 -3.30 -24.05
CA VAL A 338 -4.33 -2.76 -23.08
C VAL A 338 -3.55 -2.17 -21.93
N GLY A 339 -3.82 -0.90 -21.61
CA GLY A 339 -2.99 -0.14 -20.67
C GLY A 339 -1.58 0.16 -21.22
N PRO A 340 -0.66 0.67 -20.38
CA PRO A 340 -0.91 1.17 -19.02
C PRO A 340 -1.65 2.52 -19.01
N ARG A 341 -1.87 3.13 -20.18
CA ARG A 341 -2.63 4.39 -20.30
C ARG A 341 -4.10 4.14 -19.94
N SER A 342 -4.69 5.08 -19.20
CA SER A 342 -6.09 5.03 -18.77
C SER A 342 -6.90 6.24 -19.27
N ALA A 343 -8.20 6.05 -19.45
CA ALA A 343 -9.18 7.10 -19.71
C ALA A 343 -9.60 7.85 -18.43
N GLY A 344 -9.21 7.37 -17.24
CA GLY A 344 -9.59 7.96 -15.95
C GLY A 344 -11.10 7.90 -15.69
N ALA A 345 -11.60 8.83 -14.86
CA ALA A 345 -13.03 8.98 -14.59
C ALA A 345 -13.70 10.06 -15.47
N ASP A 346 -12.91 10.96 -16.06
CA ASP A 346 -13.35 12.07 -16.90
C ASP A 346 -12.33 12.28 -18.05
N PRO A 347 -12.72 12.07 -19.33
CA PRO A 347 -14.05 11.71 -19.80
C PRO A 347 -14.44 10.25 -19.53
N GLY A 348 -13.48 9.41 -19.12
CA GLY A 348 -13.69 8.00 -18.79
C GLY A 348 -13.97 7.10 -20.01
N PRO A 349 -14.38 5.83 -19.77
CA PRO A 349 -14.92 4.92 -20.77
C PRO A 349 -15.98 5.55 -21.68
N ALA A 350 -16.02 5.16 -22.95
CA ALA A 350 -17.02 5.68 -23.89
C ALA A 350 -18.45 5.35 -23.44
N ALA A 351 -18.64 4.15 -22.87
CA ALA A 351 -19.89 3.68 -22.31
C ALA A 351 -20.40 4.53 -21.13
N TYR A 352 -19.61 5.45 -20.58
CA TYR A 352 -20.10 6.39 -19.56
C TYR A 352 -20.92 7.53 -20.16
N GLY A 353 -20.91 7.73 -21.49
CA GLY A 353 -21.67 8.78 -22.16
C GLY A 353 -21.18 10.21 -21.88
N ARG A 354 -19.96 10.37 -21.34
CA ARG A 354 -19.36 11.66 -20.93
C ARG A 354 -18.36 12.24 -21.95
N GLY A 355 -18.45 11.81 -23.20
CA GLY A 355 -17.55 12.28 -24.27
C GLY A 355 -16.26 11.46 -24.44
N GLY A 356 -16.13 10.33 -23.74
CA GLY A 356 -15.07 9.36 -24.00
C GLY A 356 -15.23 8.74 -25.39
N THR A 357 -14.15 8.67 -26.18
CA THR A 357 -14.20 8.17 -27.58
C THR A 357 -13.19 7.07 -27.88
N ARG A 358 -12.30 6.77 -26.93
CA ARG A 358 -11.28 5.73 -27.08
C ARG A 358 -11.74 4.44 -26.40
N PRO A 359 -11.48 3.26 -26.98
CA PRO A 359 -11.95 1.99 -26.45
C PRO A 359 -11.25 1.65 -25.12
N THR A 360 -12.03 1.25 -24.12
CA THR A 360 -11.54 0.83 -22.79
C THR A 360 -11.92 -0.60 -22.43
N LEU A 361 -11.39 -1.11 -21.32
CA LEU A 361 -11.77 -2.42 -20.77
C LEU A 361 -13.24 -2.46 -20.32
N THR A 362 -13.77 -1.39 -19.73
CA THR A 362 -15.20 -1.30 -19.38
C THR A 362 -16.08 -1.34 -20.62
N ASP A 363 -15.71 -0.66 -21.70
CA ASP A 363 -16.42 -0.73 -22.98
C ASP A 363 -16.45 -2.16 -23.54
N ALA A 364 -15.32 -2.88 -23.45
CA ALA A 364 -15.24 -4.29 -23.85
C ALA A 364 -16.20 -5.17 -23.03
N GLN A 365 -16.29 -4.95 -21.71
CA GLN A 365 -17.20 -5.69 -20.83
C GLN A 365 -18.68 -5.40 -21.13
N VAL A 366 -19.00 -4.17 -21.55
CA VAL A 366 -20.35 -3.81 -22.03
C VAL A 366 -20.66 -4.52 -23.36
N ILE A 367 -19.73 -4.51 -24.31
CA ILE A 367 -19.89 -5.20 -25.60
C ILE A 367 -20.04 -6.72 -25.40
N ALA A 368 -19.29 -7.30 -24.45
CA ALA A 368 -19.36 -8.71 -24.08
C ALA A 368 -20.63 -9.09 -23.30
N GLY A 369 -21.48 -8.12 -22.95
CA GLY A 369 -22.73 -8.35 -22.21
C GLY A 369 -22.53 -8.68 -20.71
N ARG A 370 -21.31 -8.53 -20.19
CA ARG A 370 -20.98 -8.77 -18.77
C ARG A 370 -21.28 -7.55 -17.90
N ILE A 371 -21.44 -6.38 -18.53
CA ILE A 371 -22.11 -5.21 -17.97
C ILE A 371 -23.29 -4.87 -18.89
N PRO A 372 -24.55 -5.00 -18.43
CA PRO A 372 -25.71 -4.76 -19.28
C PRO A 372 -25.76 -3.32 -19.80
N ALA A 373 -26.06 -3.15 -21.09
CA ALA A 373 -26.34 -1.82 -21.66
C ALA A 373 -27.62 -1.23 -21.05
N GLY A 374 -27.63 0.08 -20.80
CA GLY A 374 -28.72 0.77 -20.10
C GLY A 374 -28.73 0.57 -18.59
N LYS A 375 -27.80 -0.22 -18.02
CA LYS A 375 -27.67 -0.38 -16.58
C LYS A 375 -27.27 0.93 -15.92
N GLN A 376 -27.95 1.27 -14.84
CA GLN A 376 -27.56 2.35 -13.94
C GLN A 376 -26.57 1.82 -12.91
N LEU A 377 -25.33 2.30 -12.97
CA LEU A 377 -24.30 2.09 -11.94
C LEU A 377 -24.45 3.12 -10.82
N ALA A 378 -23.61 2.99 -9.79
CA ALA A 378 -23.54 3.95 -8.67
C ALA A 378 -23.41 5.40 -9.17
N GLY A 379 -24.06 6.34 -8.47
CA GLY A 379 -24.05 7.77 -8.84
C GLY A 379 -24.90 8.13 -10.06
N GLY A 380 -25.81 7.25 -10.52
CA GLY A 380 -26.76 7.53 -11.60
C GLY A 380 -26.21 7.36 -13.01
N LEU A 381 -25.06 6.73 -13.15
CA LEU A 381 -24.37 6.54 -14.43
C LEU A 381 -25.05 5.44 -15.26
N ILE A 382 -25.58 5.77 -16.44
CA ILE A 382 -26.25 4.81 -17.33
C ILE A 382 -25.27 4.36 -18.41
N MET A 383 -25.08 3.05 -18.57
CA MET A 383 -24.11 2.47 -19.51
C MET A 383 -24.61 2.54 -20.96
N ASP A 384 -23.88 3.26 -21.81
CA ASP A 384 -24.18 3.42 -23.24
C ASP A 384 -23.45 2.36 -24.09
N GLY A 385 -24.18 1.32 -24.47
CA GLY A 385 -23.65 0.25 -25.34
C GLY A 385 -23.36 0.70 -26.77
N ALA A 386 -24.04 1.74 -27.28
CA ALA A 386 -23.80 2.25 -28.63
C ALA A 386 -22.49 3.05 -28.67
N ALA A 387 -22.24 3.88 -27.66
CA ALA A 387 -20.97 4.60 -27.50
C ALA A 387 -19.78 3.63 -27.38
N ALA A 388 -19.93 2.56 -26.59
CA ALA A 388 -18.91 1.51 -26.47
C ALA A 388 -18.56 0.89 -27.84
N ARG A 389 -19.58 0.49 -28.61
CA ARG A 389 -19.42 -0.10 -29.95
C ARG A 389 -18.78 0.89 -30.93
N ALA A 390 -19.19 2.16 -30.89
CA ALA A 390 -18.62 3.20 -31.73
C ALA A 390 -17.12 3.43 -31.45
N ALA A 391 -16.72 3.43 -30.18
CA ALA A 391 -15.31 3.56 -29.79
C ALA A 391 -14.46 2.36 -30.24
N PHE A 392 -15.03 1.15 -30.30
CA PHE A 392 -14.34 -0.05 -30.76
C PHE A 392 -14.22 -0.18 -32.28
N ALA A 393 -15.13 0.42 -33.05
CA ALA A 393 -15.18 0.24 -34.50
C ALA A 393 -13.86 0.57 -35.24
N PRO A 394 -13.13 1.67 -34.94
CA PRO A 394 -11.83 1.95 -35.57
C PRO A 394 -10.76 0.91 -35.23
N LEU A 395 -10.75 0.42 -33.98
CA LEU A 395 -9.79 -0.58 -33.51
C LEU A 395 -10.05 -1.94 -34.16
N ALA A 396 -11.32 -2.35 -34.24
CA ALA A 396 -11.74 -3.58 -34.89
C ALA A 396 -11.38 -3.59 -36.39
N ALA A 397 -11.63 -2.47 -37.07
CA ALA A 397 -11.26 -2.29 -38.48
C ALA A 397 -9.74 -2.40 -38.69
N THR A 398 -8.94 -1.79 -37.81
CA THR A 398 -7.46 -1.85 -37.86
C THR A 398 -6.93 -3.28 -37.70
N LEU A 399 -7.58 -4.09 -36.85
CA LEU A 399 -7.19 -5.47 -36.58
C LEU A 399 -7.79 -6.49 -37.55
N GLY A 400 -8.74 -6.10 -38.41
CA GLY A 400 -9.47 -7.00 -39.29
C GLY A 400 -10.37 -7.99 -38.53
N LEU A 401 -10.91 -7.58 -37.38
CA LEU A 401 -11.78 -8.39 -36.51
C LEU A 401 -13.19 -7.78 -36.42
N SER A 402 -14.17 -8.57 -35.94
CA SER A 402 -15.45 -8.00 -35.50
C SER A 402 -15.27 -7.23 -34.19
N ILE A 403 -16.19 -6.30 -33.92
CA ILE A 403 -16.20 -5.52 -32.67
C ILE A 403 -16.23 -6.45 -31.45
N GLU A 404 -17.05 -7.50 -31.49
CA GLU A 404 -17.17 -8.50 -30.43
C GLU A 404 -15.86 -9.27 -30.21
N ALA A 405 -15.21 -9.71 -31.29
CA ALA A 405 -13.94 -10.43 -31.20
C ALA A 405 -12.80 -9.52 -30.69
N THR A 406 -12.81 -8.24 -31.07
CA THR A 406 -11.89 -7.24 -30.53
C THR A 406 -12.13 -7.00 -29.05
N ALA A 407 -13.38 -6.84 -28.62
CA ALA A 407 -13.73 -6.68 -27.21
C ALA A 407 -13.27 -7.87 -26.35
N GLU A 408 -13.53 -9.11 -26.79
CA GLU A 408 -13.06 -10.30 -26.08
C GLU A 408 -11.52 -10.35 -26.02
N SER A 409 -10.83 -9.98 -27.11
CA SER A 409 -9.36 -9.92 -27.13
C SER A 409 -8.79 -8.88 -26.17
N VAL A 410 -9.46 -7.73 -26.01
CA VAL A 410 -9.11 -6.71 -25.00
C VAL A 410 -9.25 -7.29 -23.59
N VAL A 411 -10.35 -7.99 -23.29
CA VAL A 411 -10.51 -8.64 -21.97
C VAL A 411 -9.40 -9.67 -21.73
N ARG A 412 -9.11 -10.55 -22.71
CA ARG A 412 -8.05 -11.57 -22.56
C ARG A 412 -6.68 -10.95 -22.28
N ILE A 413 -6.33 -9.85 -22.94
CA ILE A 413 -5.05 -9.16 -22.68
C ILE A 413 -5.04 -8.54 -21.28
N ALA A 414 -6.14 -7.94 -20.84
CA ALA A 414 -6.25 -7.43 -19.48
C ALA A 414 -6.11 -8.54 -18.42
N VAL A 415 -6.76 -9.69 -18.64
CA VAL A 415 -6.61 -10.89 -17.79
C VAL A 415 -5.15 -11.36 -17.78
N ALA A 416 -4.49 -11.46 -18.93
CA ALA A 416 -3.08 -11.85 -19.01
C ALA A 416 -2.15 -10.90 -18.24
N ASN A 417 -2.41 -9.59 -18.29
CA ASN A 417 -1.66 -8.59 -17.51
C ASN A 417 -1.84 -8.81 -15.99
N VAL A 418 -3.07 -9.10 -15.54
CA VAL A 418 -3.36 -9.42 -14.14
C VAL A 418 -2.70 -10.73 -13.72
N VAL A 419 -2.76 -11.77 -14.56
CA VAL A 419 -2.09 -13.06 -14.31
C VAL A 419 -0.59 -12.88 -14.13
N ALA A 420 0.04 -12.02 -14.92
CA ALA A 420 1.45 -11.68 -14.75
C ALA A 420 1.71 -11.03 -13.37
N ALA A 421 0.85 -10.09 -12.94
CA ALA A 421 0.95 -9.49 -11.61
C ALA A 421 0.76 -10.49 -10.47
N VAL A 422 -0.18 -11.43 -10.61
CA VAL A 422 -0.37 -12.52 -9.65
C VAL A 422 0.88 -13.40 -9.55
N ARG A 423 1.53 -13.74 -10.67
CA ARG A 423 2.78 -14.52 -10.68
C ARG A 423 3.92 -13.82 -9.93
N LEU A 424 4.03 -12.49 -10.04
CA LEU A 424 5.03 -11.69 -9.30
C LEU A 424 4.90 -11.85 -7.78
N VAL A 425 3.67 -11.83 -7.26
CA VAL A 425 3.43 -11.93 -5.80
C VAL A 425 3.39 -13.36 -5.28
N SER A 426 3.31 -14.36 -6.16
CA SER A 426 3.12 -15.76 -5.80
C SER A 426 4.27 -16.64 -6.31
N THR A 427 4.23 -17.05 -7.58
CA THR A 427 5.14 -18.02 -8.20
C THR A 427 6.59 -17.57 -8.14
N GLU A 428 6.88 -16.30 -8.41
CA GLU A 428 8.24 -15.76 -8.33
C GLU A 428 8.78 -15.69 -6.90
N ARG A 429 7.90 -15.81 -5.90
CA ARG A 429 8.22 -15.93 -4.47
C ARG A 429 8.16 -17.38 -3.99
N GLY A 430 8.01 -18.35 -4.89
CA GLY A 430 7.97 -19.77 -4.58
C GLY A 430 6.64 -20.27 -4.01
N ARG A 431 5.54 -19.52 -4.18
CA ARG A 431 4.18 -19.94 -3.81
C ARG A 431 3.38 -20.40 -5.02
N ASP A 432 2.61 -21.48 -4.84
CA ASP A 432 1.71 -22.01 -5.86
C ASP A 432 0.32 -21.35 -5.75
N PRO A 433 -0.13 -20.56 -6.75
CA PRO A 433 -1.44 -19.93 -6.74
C PRO A 433 -2.60 -20.92 -6.53
N ARG A 434 -2.44 -22.16 -6.98
CA ARG A 434 -3.49 -23.20 -6.91
C ARG A 434 -3.83 -23.63 -5.49
N GLN A 435 -2.95 -23.34 -4.54
CA GLN A 435 -3.16 -23.61 -3.12
C GLN A 435 -3.93 -22.50 -2.40
N HIS A 436 -4.30 -21.43 -3.11
CA HIS A 436 -4.96 -20.25 -2.55
C HIS A 436 -6.37 -20.07 -3.12
N VAL A 437 -7.20 -19.30 -2.42
CA VAL A 437 -8.48 -18.82 -2.94
C VAL A 437 -8.30 -17.41 -3.51
N LEU A 438 -8.82 -17.16 -4.72
CA LEU A 438 -8.81 -15.80 -5.28
C LEU A 438 -9.95 -14.98 -4.65
N VAL A 439 -9.64 -13.81 -4.09
CA VAL A 439 -10.61 -12.91 -3.46
C VAL A 439 -10.68 -11.60 -4.25
N PRO A 440 -11.59 -11.50 -5.23
CA PRO A 440 -11.76 -10.30 -6.02
C PRO A 440 -12.59 -9.24 -5.29
N TYR A 441 -12.17 -8.00 -5.40
CA TYR A 441 -12.91 -6.84 -4.94
C TYR A 441 -12.68 -5.63 -5.84
N GLY A 442 -13.20 -4.48 -5.43
CA GLY A 442 -13.38 -3.34 -6.32
C GLY A 442 -14.59 -3.53 -7.23
N GLY A 443 -14.94 -2.48 -7.98
CA GLY A 443 -16.14 -2.49 -8.82
C GLY A 443 -16.07 -3.48 -9.99
N ALA A 444 -14.85 -3.81 -10.44
CA ALA A 444 -14.62 -4.64 -11.62
C ALA A 444 -13.88 -5.95 -11.32
N GLY A 445 -13.37 -6.17 -10.11
CA GLY A 445 -12.64 -7.40 -9.76
C GLY A 445 -13.46 -8.67 -10.05
N PRO A 446 -14.70 -8.78 -9.52
CA PRO A 446 -15.52 -9.96 -9.71
C PRO A 446 -15.94 -10.24 -11.17
N LEU A 447 -15.79 -9.29 -12.09
CA LEU A 447 -16.02 -9.50 -13.52
C LEU A 447 -14.90 -10.31 -14.20
N HIS A 448 -13.68 -10.22 -13.67
CA HIS A 448 -12.49 -10.82 -14.26
C HIS A 448 -11.99 -12.04 -13.49
N ALA A 449 -12.46 -12.23 -12.27
CA ALA A 449 -11.92 -13.20 -11.31
C ALA A 449 -11.89 -14.64 -11.83
N ALA A 450 -12.99 -15.12 -12.42
CA ALA A 450 -13.05 -16.48 -12.95
C ALA A 450 -12.01 -16.70 -14.07
N ALA A 451 -11.89 -15.77 -15.02
CA ALA A 451 -10.91 -15.87 -16.10
C ALA A 451 -9.46 -15.82 -15.58
N VAL A 452 -9.18 -14.98 -14.58
CA VAL A 452 -7.86 -14.94 -13.92
C VAL A 452 -7.58 -16.26 -13.20
N ALA A 453 -8.56 -16.80 -12.48
CA ALA A 453 -8.44 -18.08 -11.77
C ALA A 453 -8.16 -19.24 -12.75
N GLU A 454 -8.87 -19.30 -13.88
CA GLU A 454 -8.67 -20.32 -14.91
C GLU A 454 -7.24 -20.32 -15.48
N GLU A 455 -6.71 -19.16 -15.85
CA GLU A 455 -5.34 -19.01 -16.38
C GLU A 455 -4.25 -19.37 -15.35
N LEU A 456 -4.57 -19.29 -14.06
CA LEU A 456 -3.70 -19.68 -12.95
C LEU A 456 -3.94 -21.12 -12.48
N GLY A 457 -4.91 -21.83 -13.04
CA GLY A 457 -5.31 -23.17 -12.61
C GLY A 457 -5.95 -23.21 -11.21
N MET A 458 -6.48 -22.10 -10.73
CA MET A 458 -7.19 -22.00 -9.45
C MET A 458 -8.64 -22.46 -9.63
N THR A 459 -9.15 -23.21 -8.67
CA THR A 459 -10.51 -23.80 -8.72
C THR A 459 -11.51 -23.11 -7.80
N ARG A 460 -11.08 -22.10 -7.04
CA ARG A 460 -11.89 -21.43 -6.01
C ARG A 460 -11.72 -19.92 -6.06
N VAL A 461 -12.85 -19.22 -6.10
CA VAL A 461 -12.94 -17.75 -6.00
C VAL A 461 -13.94 -17.42 -4.89
N LEU A 462 -13.59 -16.56 -3.94
CA LEU A 462 -14.50 -16.08 -2.89
C LEU A 462 -14.75 -14.60 -3.11
N VAL A 463 -15.97 -14.24 -3.52
CA VAL A 463 -16.36 -12.84 -3.75
C VAL A 463 -17.01 -12.27 -2.48
N PRO A 464 -16.42 -11.24 -1.85
CA PRO A 464 -17.00 -10.58 -0.69
C PRO A 464 -18.34 -9.88 -1.00
N PRO A 465 -19.29 -9.84 -0.05
CA PRO A 465 -20.44 -8.95 -0.15
C PRO A 465 -19.95 -7.49 -0.12
N GLY A 466 -20.56 -6.62 -0.91
CA GLY A 466 -20.11 -5.24 -0.99
C GLY A 466 -18.71 -5.10 -1.59
N ALA A 467 -18.30 -5.99 -2.51
CA ALA A 467 -16.97 -6.01 -3.12
C ALA A 467 -16.48 -4.63 -3.59
N GLY A 468 -17.39 -3.77 -4.08
CA GLY A 468 -17.06 -2.42 -4.55
C GLY A 468 -16.80 -1.37 -3.45
N VAL A 469 -16.97 -1.72 -2.16
CA VAL A 469 -16.69 -0.86 -0.99
C VAL A 469 -15.78 -1.56 0.04
N LEU A 470 -15.16 -2.69 -0.34
CA LEU A 470 -14.37 -3.51 0.58
C LEU A 470 -13.18 -2.75 1.17
N SER A 471 -12.58 -1.81 0.44
CA SER A 471 -11.49 -0.97 0.97
C SER A 471 -11.97 -0.09 2.13
N ALA A 472 -13.17 0.51 2.04
CA ALA A 472 -13.74 1.29 3.14
C ALA A 472 -14.06 0.41 4.37
N TYR A 473 -14.49 -0.84 4.16
CA TYR A 473 -14.59 -1.82 5.25
C TYR A 473 -13.23 -2.17 5.85
N GLY A 474 -12.22 -2.32 5.00
CA GLY A 474 -10.85 -2.61 5.40
C GLY A 474 -10.21 -1.53 6.27
N LEU A 475 -10.58 -0.26 6.09
CA LEU A 475 -10.20 0.83 7.00
C LEU A 475 -10.68 0.56 8.42
N LEU A 476 -11.91 0.07 8.56
CA LEU A 476 -12.47 -0.31 9.85
C LEU A 476 -11.85 -1.60 10.37
N ALA A 477 -11.58 -2.57 9.51
CA ALA A 477 -10.99 -3.86 9.90
C ALA A 477 -9.51 -3.78 10.28
N ALA A 478 -8.80 -2.73 9.88
CA ALA A 478 -7.39 -2.54 10.16
C ALA A 478 -7.11 -2.33 11.66
N ASP A 479 -6.11 -3.05 12.17
CA ASP A 479 -5.61 -2.90 13.53
C ASP A 479 -4.84 -1.59 13.70
N HIS A 480 -4.81 -1.06 14.93
CA HIS A 480 -3.80 -0.06 15.24
C HIS A 480 -2.43 -0.72 15.23
N SER A 481 -1.51 -0.27 14.39
CA SER A 481 -0.21 -0.94 14.21
C SER A 481 0.94 0.04 14.14
N LEU A 482 2.03 -0.28 14.83
CA LEU A 482 3.30 0.41 14.70
C LEU A 482 4.41 -0.59 14.40
N PHE A 483 5.38 -0.15 13.63
CA PHE A 483 6.59 -0.91 13.34
C PHE A 483 7.82 -0.10 13.73
N ALA A 484 8.85 -0.83 14.15
CA ALA A 484 10.19 -0.31 14.36
C ALA A 484 11.21 -1.29 13.79
N ALA A 485 12.30 -0.75 13.24
CA ALA A 485 13.41 -1.53 12.73
C ALA A 485 14.70 -0.85 13.15
N ARG A 486 15.69 -1.65 13.57
CA ARG A 486 17.00 -1.16 14.02
C ARG A 486 18.12 -2.03 13.49
N THR A 487 19.07 -1.43 12.79
CA THR A 487 20.30 -2.14 12.39
C THR A 487 21.26 -2.23 13.56
N ARG A 488 21.62 -3.47 13.91
CA ARG A 488 22.69 -3.83 14.84
C ARG A 488 23.35 -5.10 14.31
N ARG A 489 24.52 -4.97 13.69
CA ARG A 489 25.20 -6.11 13.09
C ARG A 489 25.77 -7.02 14.17
N ARG A 490 25.41 -8.29 14.17
CA ARG A 490 25.85 -9.28 15.17
C ARG A 490 26.02 -10.66 14.55
N VAL A 491 27.19 -11.26 14.73
CA VAL A 491 27.40 -12.68 14.38
C VAL A 491 26.66 -13.56 15.39
N VAL A 492 25.99 -14.60 14.91
CA VAL A 492 25.34 -15.61 15.75
C VAL A 492 26.43 -16.47 16.40
N ALA A 493 26.78 -16.10 17.63
CA ALA A 493 27.76 -16.73 18.49
C ALA A 493 27.32 -16.60 19.95
N SER A 494 28.10 -17.13 20.90
CA SER A 494 27.77 -17.09 22.33
C SER A 494 27.38 -15.69 22.81
N GLY A 495 26.22 -15.57 23.46
CA GLY A 495 25.65 -14.32 23.97
C GLY A 495 24.80 -13.55 22.94
N CYS A 496 24.65 -14.07 21.73
CA CYS A 496 23.81 -13.44 20.70
C CYS A 496 22.34 -13.51 21.09
N ALA A 497 21.86 -14.62 21.64
CA ALA A 497 20.46 -14.76 22.03
C ALA A 497 20.05 -13.79 23.15
N GLU A 498 20.93 -13.54 24.13
CA GLU A 498 20.70 -12.55 25.19
C GLU A 498 20.58 -11.14 24.61
N ALA A 499 21.42 -10.81 23.65
CA ALA A 499 21.33 -9.52 22.99
C ALA A 499 20.11 -9.36 22.10
N VAL A 500 19.65 -10.45 21.45
CA VAL A 500 18.37 -10.44 20.74
C VAL A 500 17.23 -10.12 21.69
N ARG A 501 17.19 -10.77 22.87
CA ARG A 501 16.20 -10.46 23.91
C ARG A 501 16.26 -8.99 24.34
N ALA A 502 17.45 -8.46 24.60
CA ALA A 502 17.63 -7.07 25.01
C ALA A 502 17.16 -6.06 23.95
N GLU A 503 17.52 -6.26 22.68
CA GLU A 503 17.07 -5.39 21.59
C GLU A 503 15.55 -5.49 21.36
N MET A 504 14.96 -6.69 21.45
CA MET A 504 13.51 -6.87 21.34
C MET A 504 12.75 -6.21 22.50
N ALA A 505 13.26 -6.30 23.72
CA ALA A 505 12.69 -5.61 24.87
C ALA A 505 12.74 -4.08 24.69
N ALA A 506 13.86 -3.55 24.17
CA ALA A 506 13.99 -2.12 23.90
C ALA A 506 13.04 -1.63 22.80
N LEU A 507 12.92 -2.38 21.68
CA LEU A 507 11.97 -2.06 20.61
C LEU A 507 10.52 -2.16 21.09
N ARG A 508 10.20 -3.16 21.93
CA ARG A 508 8.87 -3.29 22.54
C ARG A 508 8.54 -2.07 23.40
N ALA A 509 9.43 -1.67 24.30
CA ALA A 509 9.23 -0.50 25.15
C ALA A 509 9.05 0.79 24.35
N GLU A 510 9.81 0.98 23.26
CA GLU A 510 9.67 2.11 22.35
C GLU A 510 8.28 2.15 21.69
N LEU A 511 7.81 1.02 21.16
CA LEU A 511 6.51 0.91 20.52
C LEU A 511 5.35 1.08 21.51
N ASP A 512 5.48 0.52 22.72
CA ASP A 512 4.51 0.69 23.81
C ASP A 512 4.37 2.17 24.18
N ALA A 513 5.48 2.87 24.41
CA ALA A 513 5.48 4.30 24.73
C ALA A 513 4.86 5.15 23.61
N ARG A 514 5.07 4.78 22.34
CA ARG A 514 4.43 5.45 21.21
C ARG A 514 2.91 5.25 21.21
N PHE A 515 2.43 4.02 21.39
CA PHE A 515 0.99 3.76 21.51
C PHE A 515 0.36 4.51 22.69
N ASP A 516 1.02 4.54 23.85
CA ASP A 516 0.58 5.31 25.01
C ASP A 516 0.47 6.81 24.68
N SER A 517 1.48 7.35 23.99
CA SER A 517 1.49 8.76 23.58
C SER A 517 0.38 9.13 22.57
N TYR A 518 -0.17 8.13 21.87
CA TYR A 518 -1.27 8.28 20.93
C TYR A 518 -2.63 7.93 21.54
N GLY A 519 -2.68 7.55 22.82
CA GLY A 519 -3.91 7.14 23.49
C GLY A 519 -4.46 5.79 23.02
N VAL A 520 -3.66 4.96 22.35
CA VAL A 520 -4.10 3.65 21.84
C VAL A 520 -4.11 2.62 22.98
N GLN A 521 -5.31 2.16 23.34
CA GLN A 521 -5.57 1.20 24.41
C GLN A 521 -5.97 -0.16 23.84
N GLY A 522 -5.73 -1.23 24.60
CA GLY A 522 -6.18 -2.59 24.26
C GLY A 522 -5.08 -3.64 24.43
N GLU A 523 -5.43 -4.90 24.17
CA GLU A 523 -4.46 -6.00 24.17
C GLU A 523 -3.47 -5.84 23.01
N ARG A 524 -2.17 -5.93 23.34
CA ARG A 524 -1.07 -5.67 22.41
C ARG A 524 -0.42 -6.97 21.97
N ARG A 525 -0.51 -7.28 20.68
CA ARG A 525 0.20 -8.40 20.03
C ARG A 525 1.54 -7.91 19.49
N PHE A 526 2.60 -8.63 19.85
CA PHE A 526 3.96 -8.34 19.39
C PHE A 526 4.36 -9.27 18.27
N GLU A 527 5.09 -8.75 17.29
CA GLU A 527 5.64 -9.49 16.16
C GLU A 527 7.14 -9.24 16.06
N ILE A 528 7.92 -10.29 15.82
CA ILE A 528 9.38 -10.24 15.80
C ILE A 528 9.89 -10.81 14.48
N THR A 529 10.77 -10.06 13.83
CA THR A 529 11.52 -10.54 12.67
C THR A 529 12.98 -10.15 12.80
N LEU A 530 13.88 -11.09 12.51
CA LEU A 530 15.31 -10.86 12.41
C LEU A 530 15.76 -10.95 10.95
N ASP A 531 16.56 -9.98 10.53
CA ASP A 531 17.16 -9.99 9.20
C ASP A 531 18.52 -10.64 9.27
N MET A 532 18.63 -11.83 8.70
CA MET A 532 19.79 -12.69 8.86
C MET A 532 20.42 -13.01 7.51
N ARG A 533 21.73 -13.22 7.47
CA ARG A 533 22.46 -13.67 6.27
C ARG A 533 23.71 -14.45 6.63
N LEU A 534 24.30 -15.15 5.67
CA LEU A 534 25.65 -15.67 5.82
C LEU A 534 26.65 -14.51 5.76
N VAL A 535 27.66 -14.53 6.63
CA VAL A 535 28.74 -13.52 6.63
C VAL A 535 29.37 -13.45 5.23
N GLY A 536 29.44 -12.23 4.70
CA GLY A 536 29.95 -11.94 3.36
C GLY A 536 28.88 -11.89 2.26
N GLN A 537 27.62 -12.25 2.54
CA GLN A 537 26.51 -11.98 1.63
C GLN A 537 26.08 -10.50 1.69
N ALA A 538 25.46 -10.03 0.62
CA ALA A 538 24.95 -8.66 0.50
C ALA A 538 23.47 -8.52 0.92
N PHE A 539 22.70 -9.61 0.89
CA PHE A 539 21.25 -9.60 1.09
C PHE A 539 20.85 -10.47 2.28
N GLU A 540 19.85 -10.00 3.00
CA GLU A 540 19.27 -10.63 4.17
C GLU A 540 18.02 -11.43 3.81
N ILE A 541 17.73 -12.46 4.61
CA ILE A 541 16.43 -13.12 4.64
C ILE A 541 15.73 -12.84 5.97
N ALA A 542 14.41 -12.72 5.93
CA ALA A 542 13.59 -12.52 7.12
C ALA A 542 13.38 -13.86 7.86
N VAL A 543 13.71 -13.86 9.15
CA VAL A 543 13.50 -14.97 10.08
C VAL A 543 12.52 -14.50 11.16
N SER A 544 11.27 -14.96 11.07
CA SER A 544 10.23 -14.65 12.05
C SER A 544 10.43 -15.47 13.33
N LEU A 545 10.22 -14.83 14.48
CA LEU A 545 10.26 -15.48 15.79
C LEU A 545 8.93 -15.29 16.50
N GLU A 546 8.41 -16.36 17.10
CA GLU A 546 7.27 -16.24 18.00
C GLU A 546 7.71 -15.52 19.28
N PRO A 547 6.95 -14.52 19.80
CA PRO A 547 7.33 -13.82 21.02
C PRO A 547 7.53 -14.74 22.22
N SER A 548 6.77 -15.83 22.30
CA SER A 548 6.89 -16.85 23.36
C SER A 548 8.20 -17.63 23.30
N ALA A 549 8.91 -17.63 22.17
CA ALA A 549 10.20 -18.30 22.01
C ALA A 549 11.39 -17.45 22.51
N LEU A 550 11.19 -16.18 22.89
CA LEU A 550 12.29 -15.31 23.33
C LEU A 550 12.99 -15.83 24.59
N ASP A 551 12.22 -16.34 25.56
CA ASP A 551 12.75 -16.78 26.86
C ASP A 551 13.64 -18.02 26.72
N SER A 552 13.29 -18.93 25.82
CA SER A 552 14.05 -20.14 25.51
C SER A 552 15.04 -19.98 24.35
N LEU A 553 15.14 -18.78 23.76
CA LEU A 553 16.00 -18.53 22.61
C LEU A 553 17.48 -18.79 22.94
N ASP A 554 18.12 -19.58 22.08
CA ASP A 554 19.57 -19.83 22.06
C ASP A 554 20.13 -19.68 20.63
N GLU A 555 21.44 -19.80 20.47
CA GLU A 555 22.09 -19.71 19.17
C GLU A 555 21.67 -20.84 18.21
N ALA A 556 21.36 -22.02 18.73
CA ALA A 556 20.96 -23.17 17.90
C ALA A 556 19.58 -22.93 17.26
N LEU A 557 18.63 -22.36 18.01
CA LEU A 557 17.32 -21.97 17.51
C LEU A 557 17.41 -20.84 16.47
N LEU A 558 18.30 -19.86 16.68
CA LEU A 558 18.56 -18.81 15.67
C LEU A 558 19.09 -19.40 14.35
N LEU A 559 20.06 -20.32 14.44
CA LEU A 559 20.62 -20.98 13.26
C LEU A 559 19.59 -21.89 12.56
N ALA A 560 18.78 -22.62 13.33
CA ALA A 560 17.71 -23.46 12.79
C ALA A 560 16.64 -22.63 12.06
N GLY A 561 16.20 -21.51 12.67
CA GLY A 561 15.26 -20.58 12.05
C GLY A 561 15.80 -19.99 10.75
N PHE A 562 17.08 -19.60 10.72
CA PHE A 562 17.74 -19.15 9.51
C PHE A 562 17.81 -20.24 8.43
N SER A 563 18.20 -21.46 8.78
CA SER A 563 18.27 -22.58 7.82
C SER A 563 16.90 -22.91 7.22
N ALA A 564 15.84 -22.91 8.03
CA ALA A 564 14.47 -23.14 7.55
C ALA A 564 13.98 -22.02 6.62
N ALA A 565 14.30 -20.76 6.94
CA ALA A 565 13.99 -19.63 6.07
C ALA A 565 14.76 -19.72 4.73
N HIS A 566 16.04 -20.10 4.78
CA HIS A 566 16.87 -20.27 3.60
C HIS A 566 16.36 -21.40 2.69
N GLU A 567 15.99 -22.55 3.25
CA GLU A 567 15.44 -23.69 2.50
C GLU A 567 14.12 -23.35 1.81
N ARG A 568 13.25 -22.61 2.49
CA ARG A 568 11.97 -22.16 1.92
C ARG A 568 12.17 -21.26 0.69
N ILE A 569 13.18 -20.40 0.69
CA ILE A 569 13.45 -19.44 -0.40
C ILE A 569 14.24 -20.11 -1.53
N TYR A 570 15.32 -20.82 -1.20
CA TYR A 570 16.30 -21.31 -2.19
C TYR A 570 16.19 -22.81 -2.48
N ARG A 571 15.26 -23.53 -1.84
CA ARG A 571 15.10 -25.01 -1.92
C ARG A 571 16.37 -25.78 -1.52
N ALA A 572 17.20 -25.17 -0.69
CA ALA A 572 18.40 -25.77 -0.10
C ALA A 572 18.63 -25.17 1.30
N PRO A 573 18.95 -25.97 2.33
CA PRO A 573 19.30 -25.43 3.64
C PRO A 573 20.60 -24.63 3.58
N ALA A 574 20.75 -23.67 4.49
CA ALA A 574 22.00 -22.91 4.61
C ALA A 574 23.13 -23.80 5.17
N ASP A 575 24.35 -23.67 4.61
CA ASP A 575 25.56 -24.33 5.13
C ASP A 575 26.12 -23.58 6.36
N THR A 576 25.35 -23.61 7.45
CA THR A 576 25.68 -22.94 8.72
C THR A 576 26.84 -23.60 9.46
N GLY A 577 27.26 -24.80 9.06
CA GLY A 577 28.43 -25.49 9.61
C GLY A 577 29.77 -24.97 9.07
N ARG A 578 29.78 -24.38 7.87
CA ARG A 578 31.00 -23.82 7.25
C ARG A 578 31.05 -22.29 7.23
N ARG A 579 29.90 -21.62 7.26
CA ARG A 579 29.82 -20.17 7.21
C ARG A 579 29.05 -19.63 8.41
N ALA A 580 29.65 -18.64 9.06
CA ALA A 580 28.99 -17.93 10.14
C ALA A 580 27.74 -17.20 9.63
N VAL A 581 26.70 -17.16 10.46
CA VAL A 581 25.47 -16.40 10.22
C VAL A 581 25.55 -15.09 11.01
N GLU A 582 25.04 -14.01 10.45
CA GLU A 582 24.93 -12.72 11.13
C GLU A 582 23.51 -12.16 11.04
N ILE A 583 23.06 -11.54 12.12
CA ILE A 583 21.88 -10.68 12.19
C ILE A 583 22.33 -9.27 11.80
N ILE A 584 21.57 -8.64 10.89
CA ILE A 584 21.83 -7.29 10.40
C ILE A 584 20.86 -6.30 11.04
N SER A 585 19.58 -6.62 11.07
CA SER A 585 18.54 -5.75 11.61
C SER A 585 17.50 -6.52 12.42
N TYR A 586 16.97 -5.82 13.40
CA TYR A 586 15.97 -6.26 14.36
C TYR A 586 14.67 -5.53 14.04
N ARG A 587 13.58 -6.26 13.81
CA ARG A 587 12.28 -5.68 13.47
C ARG A 587 11.23 -6.11 14.47
N ALA A 588 10.38 -5.16 14.80
CA ALA A 588 9.27 -5.35 15.71
C ALA A 588 8.00 -4.73 15.13
N GLY A 589 6.89 -5.45 15.22
CA GLY A 589 5.53 -4.97 15.00
C GLY A 589 4.76 -5.00 16.32
N LEU A 590 3.97 -3.98 16.59
CA LEU A 590 3.06 -3.94 17.74
C LEU A 590 1.67 -3.59 17.23
N HIS A 591 0.70 -4.45 17.56
CA HIS A 591 -0.67 -4.36 17.05
C HIS A 591 -1.66 -4.34 18.21
N VAL A 592 -2.68 -3.49 18.11
CA VAL A 592 -3.89 -3.58 18.94
C VAL A 592 -5.03 -4.03 18.04
N THR A 593 -5.44 -5.28 18.25
CA THR A 593 -6.42 -5.95 17.40
C THR A 593 -7.79 -5.32 17.52
N ARG A 594 -8.46 -5.07 16.40
CA ARG A 594 -9.86 -4.70 16.42
C ARG A 594 -10.76 -5.94 16.53
N ALA A 595 -11.24 -6.22 17.73
CA ALA A 595 -12.22 -7.27 17.98
C ALA A 595 -13.66 -6.84 17.63
N GLY A 596 -14.53 -7.80 17.33
CA GLY A 596 -15.98 -7.59 17.29
C GLY A 596 -16.54 -6.84 16.08
N LEU A 597 -15.75 -6.59 15.03
CA LEU A 597 -16.28 -6.05 13.78
C LEU A 597 -17.15 -7.10 13.07
N PRO A 598 -18.43 -6.82 12.77
CA PRO A 598 -19.25 -7.72 11.95
C PRO A 598 -18.67 -7.82 10.53
N GLY A 599 -19.00 -8.91 9.84
CA GLY A 599 -18.77 -9.00 8.40
C GLY A 599 -19.60 -7.98 7.63
N LEU A 600 -19.20 -7.69 6.40
CA LEU A 600 -20.09 -6.99 5.47
C LEU A 600 -21.32 -7.89 5.26
N GLY A 601 -22.51 -7.37 5.56
CA GLY A 601 -23.76 -8.09 5.29
C GLY A 601 -24.11 -8.02 3.81
N GLY A 602 -24.57 -9.14 3.23
CA GLY A 602 -25.13 -9.16 1.87
C GLY A 602 -26.62 -8.78 1.85
N ALA A 603 -27.03 -7.93 0.90
CA ALA A 603 -28.44 -7.80 0.52
C ALA A 603 -28.92 -8.97 -0.36
N ARG A 604 -27.97 -9.80 -0.81
CA ARG A 604 -28.21 -10.98 -1.64
C ARG A 604 -28.52 -12.19 -0.76
N ARG A 605 -29.35 -13.07 -1.29
CA ARG A 605 -29.54 -14.43 -0.77
C ARG A 605 -29.68 -15.37 -1.96
N LEU A 606 -28.63 -16.10 -2.28
CA LEU A 606 -28.77 -17.29 -3.11
C LEU A 606 -29.36 -18.41 -2.26
N HIS A 607 -30.58 -18.81 -2.58
CA HIS A 607 -31.28 -19.88 -1.85
C HIS A 607 -30.71 -21.28 -2.16
N ALA A 608 -29.96 -21.42 -3.25
CA ALA A 608 -29.30 -22.66 -3.68
C ALA A 608 -28.09 -22.35 -4.59
N PRO A 609 -27.14 -23.29 -4.74
CA PRO A 609 -26.03 -23.17 -5.69
C PRO A 609 -26.52 -22.94 -7.12
N CYS A 610 -25.86 -22.05 -7.85
CA CYS A 610 -26.22 -21.64 -9.20
C CYS A 610 -25.06 -21.88 -10.17
N ALA A 611 -25.30 -22.67 -11.22
CA ALA A 611 -24.31 -22.92 -12.27
C ALA A 611 -24.32 -21.81 -13.35
N GLY A 612 -23.15 -21.45 -13.85
CA GLY A 612 -22.99 -20.49 -14.95
C GLY A 612 -23.43 -21.03 -16.32
N PRO A 613 -23.64 -20.16 -17.32
CA PRO A 613 -23.35 -18.72 -17.29
C PRO A 613 -24.44 -17.91 -16.57
N LEU A 614 -24.04 -17.11 -15.57
CA LEU A 614 -24.94 -16.12 -14.96
C LEU A 614 -24.21 -14.84 -14.54
N LEU A 615 -24.96 -13.74 -14.51
CA LEU A 615 -24.52 -12.46 -13.96
C LEU A 615 -25.25 -12.24 -12.62
N ILE A 616 -24.50 -12.17 -11.52
CA ILE A 616 -25.04 -11.86 -10.19
C ILE A 616 -24.73 -10.40 -9.88
N GLU A 617 -25.76 -9.61 -9.63
CA GLU A 617 -25.61 -8.19 -9.34
C GLU A 617 -25.50 -7.93 -7.83
N ASP A 618 -24.47 -7.20 -7.41
CA ASP A 618 -24.42 -6.56 -6.09
C ASP A 618 -24.84 -5.10 -6.23
N SER A 619 -25.25 -4.53 -5.10
CA SER A 619 -25.35 -3.08 -4.89
C SER A 619 -24.10 -2.29 -5.29
N THR A 620 -22.90 -2.91 -5.28
CA THR A 620 -21.62 -2.21 -5.50
C THR A 620 -20.71 -2.80 -6.58
N ALA A 621 -21.07 -3.96 -7.15
CA ALA A 621 -20.24 -4.69 -8.11
C ALA A 621 -21.10 -5.64 -8.98
N SER A 622 -20.58 -6.05 -10.13
CA SER A 622 -21.19 -7.10 -10.98
C SER A 622 -20.31 -8.34 -10.96
N ILE A 623 -20.88 -9.52 -10.71
CA ILE A 623 -20.14 -10.78 -10.59
C ILE A 623 -20.48 -11.65 -11.79
N TRP A 624 -19.47 -12.01 -12.57
CA TRP A 624 -19.63 -12.89 -13.72
C TRP A 624 -19.28 -14.32 -13.32
N VAL A 625 -20.25 -15.23 -13.44
CA VAL A 625 -20.08 -16.67 -13.24
C VAL A 625 -20.10 -17.34 -14.61
N PRO A 626 -18.95 -17.66 -15.23
CA PRO A 626 -18.92 -18.25 -16.57
C PRO A 626 -19.38 -19.71 -16.59
N PRO A 627 -19.61 -20.29 -17.79
CA PRO A 627 -19.87 -21.73 -17.91
C PRO A 627 -18.78 -22.57 -17.24
N GLY A 628 -19.16 -23.65 -16.56
CA GLY A 628 -18.23 -24.52 -15.84
C GLY A 628 -17.92 -24.09 -14.39
N TRP A 629 -18.46 -22.95 -13.96
CA TRP A 629 -18.41 -22.51 -12.56
C TRP A 629 -19.78 -22.64 -11.89
N THR A 630 -19.76 -22.95 -10.59
CA THR A 630 -20.94 -22.91 -9.71
C THR A 630 -20.70 -21.89 -8.62
N ALA A 631 -21.72 -21.11 -8.27
CA ALA A 631 -21.65 -20.11 -7.22
C ALA A 631 -22.63 -20.45 -6.08
N GLU A 632 -22.14 -20.39 -4.83
CA GLU A 632 -22.89 -20.65 -3.60
C GLU A 632 -22.59 -19.57 -2.57
N GLU A 633 -23.61 -19.11 -1.85
CA GLU A 633 -23.45 -18.12 -0.78
C GLU A 633 -23.31 -18.82 0.57
N ASP A 634 -22.29 -18.43 1.35
CA ASP A 634 -22.07 -18.98 2.69
C ASP A 634 -22.82 -18.20 3.78
N SER A 635 -22.73 -18.68 5.03
CA SER A 635 -23.40 -18.07 6.18
C SER A 635 -22.90 -16.66 6.55
N THR A 636 -21.79 -16.22 5.96
CA THR A 636 -21.18 -14.90 6.16
C THR A 636 -21.50 -13.93 5.03
N GLY A 637 -22.29 -14.37 4.04
CA GLY A 637 -22.67 -13.59 2.87
C GLY A 637 -21.61 -13.54 1.76
N ASN A 638 -20.52 -14.31 1.89
CA ASN A 638 -19.52 -14.44 0.84
C ASN A 638 -20.04 -15.40 -0.23
N LEU A 639 -19.77 -15.08 -1.50
CA LEU A 639 -20.09 -15.94 -2.63
C LEU A 639 -18.87 -16.80 -2.99
N MET A 640 -18.92 -18.08 -2.68
CA MET A 640 -17.93 -19.06 -3.10
C MET A 640 -18.26 -19.55 -4.51
N MET A 641 -17.37 -19.27 -5.46
CA MET A 641 -17.40 -19.86 -6.79
C MET A 641 -16.40 -21.02 -6.87
N THR A 642 -16.85 -22.15 -7.38
CA THR A 642 -16.04 -23.36 -7.57
C THR A 642 -16.12 -23.86 -9.01
N ARG A 643 -15.05 -24.49 -9.45
CA ARG A 643 -14.95 -25.19 -10.74
C ARG A 643 -14.30 -26.54 -10.53
N ASP A 644 -14.79 -27.56 -11.24
CA ASP A 644 -14.17 -28.87 -11.27
C ASP A 644 -12.80 -28.80 -11.97
N ALA A 645 -11.80 -29.43 -11.35
CA ALA A 645 -10.39 -29.37 -11.75
C ALA A 645 -10.11 -30.04 -13.11
#